data_AF-A0AAJ2EB17-F1
#
_entry.id   AF-A0AAJ2EB17-F1
#
_cell.length_a   1.000
_cell.length_b   1.000
_cell.length_c   1.000
_cell.angle_alpha   90.00
_cell.angle_beta   90.00
_cell.angle_gamma   90.00
#
_symmetry.space_group_name_H-M   'P 1'
#
loop_
_entity.id
_entity.type
_entity.pdbx_description
1 polymer ?
#
loop_
_entity_poly.entity_id
_entity_poly.type
_entity_poly.pdbx_seq_one_letter_code
_entity_poly.pdbx_strand_id
1 'polypeptide(L)'
;MKIVVIGHGMVGHKFLECLAESGNEALDVTVLCEEPRAAYDRVHLTEFFTGKSADDLSLVEEGFFERSGYTLKLNARAVSIDRAARTVTASTGEVLAYDKLVLATGSYPFVPPIEGRDRDGCFVYRTIEDLEAMQACGARSKTGTVVGGGLLGLEAAKALRDMGLETHVIEFAPRLMAVQVDDGGGRVLRAKIEELGVTVHTGKNTLAIVDGEGAANRMNFADETHLDTDMIVFSAGIRPRDDIARAAGLDIGARGGIVIDDACRTSDEAIYAIGECALWKGQLFGLVAPGYDMARIVAKQIIGEEAAFAGADMSTKLKLMGVDVASIGDAHGKTPGSRTYQYSDERKQVYKKIVVSDCGKFLLGGVMVGDAAEYGTLLQMMLNKIELPEAPEFLILPSSDGKAKPALGVEALPDAAQICSCNNVSKAEICAAVCAGATSIGAIKSSCKAGASCGGCVPLVTQVMKSEMKRQGLAVNNHLCEHFPYSRQELYHIARVEGHRTFGTLLAKHGKGRGCDICKPAVASILASCWNEFVLKKEHASLQDSNDYYLANIQRDGTYSVVPRMPGGEVTPDGLIAVGQVAKKYGLYTKITGGQRVDMFGARVEQLPFIWEELIAAGFESGHAYGKALRTVKSCVGSTWCRYGVGDSVGLAIELENRYKGLRTPHKIKFGVSGCTRECAEAQGKDVGVIATEKGWNLYVCGNGGMKPRHAELIASDLDHDTLVRYIDRFLMFYVRTADRLQRTSVWRDNLEGGLEYLIDVVINDKLDIAAELEAEMQLVVDTYEDEWKKAVTDPHTRKRFRHFVNSEQGDANVTFVEERGQIRPATLEERKSKLAETV
;
A
#
# COMPACT_ATOMS: atom_id res chain seq x y z
N MET A 1 -14.26 37.92 -15.99
CA MET A 1 -12.82 38.00 -16.29
C MET A 1 -12.45 36.78 -17.12
N LYS A 2 -11.86 36.97 -18.29
CA LYS A 2 -11.44 35.89 -19.20
C LYS A 2 -10.06 35.37 -18.82
N ILE A 3 -9.96 34.09 -18.56
CA ILE A 3 -8.72 33.42 -18.18
C ILE A 3 -8.44 32.34 -19.21
N VAL A 4 -7.25 32.40 -19.82
CA VAL A 4 -6.76 31.31 -20.67
C VAL A 4 -5.66 30.57 -19.92
N VAL A 5 -5.75 29.24 -19.88
CA VAL A 5 -4.72 28.36 -19.29
C VAL A 5 -4.09 27.55 -20.42
N ILE A 6 -2.78 27.65 -20.58
CA ILE A 6 -2.03 26.86 -21.56
C ILE A 6 -1.36 25.70 -20.84
N GLY A 7 -1.84 24.49 -21.09
CA GLY A 7 -1.36 23.25 -20.50
C GLY A 7 -2.31 22.70 -19.44
N HIS A 8 -2.74 21.45 -19.64
CA HIS A 8 -3.63 20.73 -18.72
C HIS A 8 -2.93 19.50 -18.12
N GLY A 9 -1.73 19.71 -17.59
CA GLY A 9 -1.05 18.72 -16.74
C GLY A 9 -1.51 18.78 -15.29
N MET A 10 -0.86 18.02 -14.40
CA MET A 10 -1.18 17.97 -12.96
C MET A 10 -1.28 19.38 -12.33
N VAL A 11 -0.30 20.25 -12.62
CA VAL A 11 -0.25 21.63 -12.08
C VAL A 11 -1.34 22.51 -12.67
N GLY A 12 -1.59 22.41 -13.98
CA GLY A 12 -2.66 23.16 -14.64
C GLY A 12 -4.03 22.76 -14.10
N HIS A 13 -4.27 21.46 -13.88
CA HIS A 13 -5.51 21.01 -13.24
C HIS A 13 -5.62 21.47 -11.79
N LYS A 14 -4.53 21.42 -11.01
CA LYS A 14 -4.55 21.92 -9.63
C LYS A 14 -4.93 23.41 -9.55
N PHE A 15 -4.45 24.20 -10.49
CA PHE A 15 -4.85 25.61 -10.61
C PHE A 15 -6.36 25.77 -10.85
N LEU A 16 -6.95 24.92 -11.70
CA LEU A 16 -8.40 24.93 -11.94
C LEU A 16 -9.20 24.51 -10.70
N GLU A 17 -8.76 23.50 -9.97
CA GLU A 17 -9.39 23.12 -8.69
C GLU A 17 -9.41 24.31 -7.73
N CYS A 18 -8.26 24.96 -7.53
CA CYS A 18 -8.14 26.09 -6.62
C CYS A 18 -8.96 27.31 -7.06
N LEU A 19 -9.10 27.55 -8.36
CA LEU A 19 -10.01 28.58 -8.87
C LEU A 19 -11.48 28.20 -8.64
N ALA A 20 -11.87 26.95 -8.90
CA ALA A 20 -13.24 26.50 -8.73
C ALA A 20 -13.69 26.55 -7.25
N GLU A 21 -12.77 26.24 -6.32
CA GLU A 21 -12.99 26.35 -4.87
C GLU A 21 -13.32 27.79 -4.41
N SER A 22 -12.96 28.83 -5.18
CA SER A 22 -13.32 30.22 -4.87
C SER A 22 -14.81 30.52 -5.07
N GLY A 23 -15.54 29.69 -5.82
CA GLY A 23 -16.96 29.90 -6.14
C GLY A 23 -17.25 31.15 -6.98
N ASN A 24 -16.23 31.74 -7.62
CA ASN A 24 -16.39 32.98 -8.37
C ASN A 24 -16.95 32.72 -9.79
N GLU A 25 -18.26 32.83 -9.93
CA GLU A 25 -18.98 32.65 -11.20
C GLU A 25 -18.66 33.72 -12.26
N ALA A 26 -17.97 34.82 -11.90
CA ALA A 26 -17.58 35.86 -12.85
C ALA A 26 -16.33 35.50 -13.68
N LEU A 27 -15.73 34.33 -13.46
CA LEU A 27 -14.56 33.83 -14.17
C LEU A 27 -14.98 33.00 -15.39
N ASP A 28 -14.48 33.39 -16.56
CA ASP A 28 -14.64 32.66 -17.82
C ASP A 28 -13.30 32.00 -18.15
N VAL A 29 -13.18 30.70 -17.85
CA VAL A 29 -11.90 29.97 -17.93
C VAL A 29 -11.90 29.02 -19.13
N THR A 30 -10.94 29.19 -20.03
CA THR A 30 -10.68 28.28 -21.15
C THR A 30 -9.30 27.66 -21.03
N VAL A 31 -9.23 26.33 -21.13
CA VAL A 31 -7.99 25.54 -21.02
C VAL A 31 -7.63 24.99 -22.38
N LEU A 32 -6.43 25.29 -22.84
CA LEU A 32 -5.83 24.75 -24.06
C LEU A 32 -4.91 23.59 -23.71
N CYS A 33 -5.25 22.38 -24.17
CA CYS A 33 -4.48 21.17 -23.98
C CYS A 33 -4.01 20.62 -25.32
N GLU A 34 -2.70 20.45 -25.50
CA GLU A 34 -2.11 19.80 -26.68
C GLU A 34 -2.46 18.31 -26.74
N GLU A 35 -2.50 17.63 -25.59
CA GLU A 35 -2.77 16.19 -25.54
C GLU A 35 -4.24 15.86 -25.80
N PRO A 36 -4.54 14.66 -26.31
CA PRO A 36 -5.89 14.22 -26.66
C PRO A 36 -6.74 13.85 -25.43
N ARG A 37 -6.23 14.07 -24.21
CA ARG A 37 -6.87 13.67 -22.95
C ARG A 37 -6.71 14.73 -21.87
N ALA A 38 -7.60 14.65 -20.88
CA ALA A 38 -7.58 15.51 -19.71
C ALA A 38 -6.41 15.18 -18.77
N ALA A 39 -6.20 16.00 -17.74
CA ALA A 39 -5.07 15.84 -16.82
C ALA A 39 -5.07 14.46 -16.13
N TYR A 40 -3.89 13.83 -16.08
CA TYR A 40 -3.65 12.54 -15.43
C TYR A 40 -2.37 12.58 -14.58
N ASP A 41 -2.23 11.60 -13.70
CA ASP A 41 -1.12 11.47 -12.76
C ASP A 41 0.15 10.99 -13.46
N ARG A 42 1.06 11.93 -13.72
CA ARG A 42 2.35 11.62 -14.33
C ARG A 42 3.39 11.05 -13.38
N VAL A 43 3.15 11.13 -12.06
CA VAL A 43 4.04 10.55 -11.06
C VAL A 43 3.89 9.03 -11.05
N HIS A 44 2.70 8.52 -11.36
CA HIS A 44 2.37 7.08 -11.34
C HIS A 44 2.34 6.41 -12.72
N LEU A 45 3.03 6.98 -13.73
CA LEU A 45 3.07 6.43 -15.10
C LEU A 45 3.53 4.97 -15.15
N THR A 46 4.45 4.55 -14.27
CA THR A 46 4.96 3.17 -14.26
C THR A 46 3.86 2.15 -13.95
N GLU A 47 2.78 2.57 -13.28
CA GLU A 47 1.65 1.69 -12.95
C GLU A 47 0.84 1.27 -14.19
N PHE A 48 0.95 2.03 -15.29
CA PHE A 48 0.38 1.67 -16.60
C PHE A 48 0.88 0.30 -17.09
N PHE A 49 2.15 -0.02 -16.85
CA PHE A 49 2.74 -1.32 -17.19
C PHE A 49 2.36 -2.45 -16.22
N THR A 50 1.67 -2.12 -15.12
CA THR A 50 1.17 -3.09 -14.14
C THR A 50 -0.34 -3.32 -14.23
N GLY A 51 -0.98 -2.78 -15.28
CA GLY A 51 -2.39 -3.02 -15.61
C GLY A 51 -3.35 -1.87 -15.32
N LYS A 52 -2.86 -0.70 -14.90
CA LYS A 52 -3.70 0.51 -14.85
C LYS A 52 -3.96 1.07 -16.24
N SER A 53 -5.19 1.50 -16.49
CA SER A 53 -5.58 2.22 -17.70
C SER A 53 -5.26 3.72 -17.60
N ALA A 54 -5.38 4.44 -18.72
CA ALA A 54 -5.30 5.89 -18.72
C ALA A 54 -6.39 6.53 -17.82
N ASP A 55 -7.58 5.92 -17.76
CA ASP A 55 -8.70 6.39 -16.93
C ASP A 55 -8.40 6.23 -15.44
N ASP A 56 -7.74 5.14 -15.04
CA ASP A 56 -7.29 4.92 -13.64
C ASP A 56 -6.25 5.95 -13.17
N LEU A 57 -5.59 6.63 -14.11
CA LEU A 57 -4.63 7.69 -13.85
C LEU A 57 -5.25 9.09 -13.96
N SER A 58 -6.51 9.23 -14.37
CA SER A 58 -7.17 10.54 -14.49
C SER A 58 -7.17 11.28 -13.15
N LEU A 59 -6.82 12.56 -13.19
CA LEU A 59 -6.94 13.46 -12.04
C LEU A 59 -8.26 14.23 -12.04
N VAL A 60 -8.95 14.27 -13.18
CA VAL A 60 -10.19 15.02 -13.33
C VAL A 60 -11.34 14.23 -12.73
N GLU A 61 -11.95 14.77 -11.67
CA GLU A 61 -13.18 14.21 -11.11
C GLU A 61 -14.31 14.23 -12.14
N GLU A 62 -15.12 13.17 -12.14
CA GLU A 62 -16.30 13.08 -13.01
C GLU A 62 -17.20 14.30 -12.82
N GLY A 63 -17.58 14.95 -13.92
CA GLY A 63 -18.44 16.14 -13.92
C GLY A 63 -17.76 17.47 -13.54
N PHE A 64 -16.43 17.51 -13.37
CA PHE A 64 -15.73 18.72 -12.90
C PHE A 64 -15.94 19.94 -13.82
N PHE A 65 -15.81 19.77 -15.13
CA PHE A 65 -15.95 20.87 -16.09
C PHE A 65 -17.40 21.35 -16.21
N GLU A 66 -18.36 20.44 -16.10
CA GLU A 66 -19.79 20.74 -16.07
C GLU A 66 -20.18 21.53 -14.82
N ARG A 67 -19.63 21.17 -13.65
CA ARG A 67 -19.89 21.89 -12.39
C ARG A 67 -19.23 23.26 -12.32
N SER A 68 -18.00 23.38 -12.83
CA SER A 68 -17.23 24.63 -12.78
C SER A 68 -17.61 25.62 -13.88
N GLY A 69 -18.22 25.15 -14.98
CA GLY A 69 -18.47 25.96 -16.17
C GLY A 69 -17.21 26.27 -16.97
N TYR A 70 -16.07 25.65 -16.63
CA TYR A 70 -14.81 25.85 -17.34
C TYR A 70 -14.78 25.06 -18.65
N THR A 71 -14.16 25.64 -19.68
CA THR A 71 -14.07 25.00 -21.00
C THR A 71 -12.72 24.33 -21.18
N LEU A 72 -12.69 23.02 -21.36
CA LEU A 72 -11.49 22.28 -21.76
C LEU A 72 -11.48 22.02 -23.28
N LYS A 73 -10.40 22.44 -23.95
CA LYS A 73 -10.16 22.17 -25.37
C LYS A 73 -8.97 21.21 -25.50
N LEU A 74 -9.27 19.95 -25.81
CA LEU A 74 -8.28 18.91 -26.11
C LEU A 74 -7.79 19.02 -27.56
N ASN A 75 -6.59 18.50 -27.85
CA ASN A 75 -5.95 18.62 -29.17
C ASN A 75 -5.83 20.08 -29.68
N ALA A 76 -5.81 21.04 -28.76
CA ALA A 76 -5.78 22.46 -29.03
C ALA A 76 -4.50 23.05 -28.44
N ARG A 77 -3.37 22.84 -29.12
CA ARG A 77 -2.09 23.41 -28.73
C ARG A 77 -2.11 24.92 -28.91
N ALA A 78 -1.70 25.69 -27.90
CA ALA A 78 -1.44 27.12 -28.10
C ALA A 78 -0.21 27.32 -29.00
N VAL A 79 -0.33 28.11 -30.07
CA VAL A 79 0.74 28.31 -31.07
C VAL A 79 1.39 29.69 -30.98
N SER A 80 0.63 30.72 -30.60
CA SER A 80 1.17 32.08 -30.46
C SER A 80 0.40 32.88 -29.41
N ILE A 81 1.10 33.82 -28.76
CA ILE A 81 0.53 34.79 -27.82
C ILE A 81 0.79 36.18 -28.40
N ASP A 82 -0.25 36.96 -28.61
CA ASP A 82 -0.15 38.40 -28.89
C ASP A 82 -0.42 39.16 -27.59
N ARG A 83 0.65 39.68 -26.99
CA ARG A 83 0.60 40.41 -25.72
C ARG A 83 -0.08 41.77 -25.84
N ALA A 84 0.04 42.42 -27.00
CA ALA A 84 -0.55 43.74 -27.22
C ALA A 84 -2.06 43.64 -27.40
N ALA A 85 -2.51 42.64 -28.18
CA ALA A 85 -3.92 42.34 -28.36
C ALA A 85 -4.54 41.53 -27.20
N ARG A 86 -3.69 40.97 -26.31
CA ARG A 86 -4.06 40.01 -25.26
C ARG A 86 -4.86 38.83 -25.78
N THR A 87 -4.31 38.16 -26.79
CA THR A 87 -4.91 36.97 -27.39
C THR A 87 -3.95 35.79 -27.46
N VAL A 88 -4.51 34.58 -27.45
CA VAL A 88 -3.80 33.33 -27.72
C VAL A 88 -4.43 32.68 -28.94
N THR A 89 -3.61 32.25 -29.89
CA THR A 89 -4.05 31.46 -31.04
C THR A 89 -3.80 29.98 -30.76
N ALA A 90 -4.81 29.14 -30.96
CA ALA A 90 -4.69 27.69 -30.88
C ALA A 90 -4.35 27.09 -32.26
N SER A 91 -3.83 25.86 -32.27
CA SER A 91 -3.51 25.09 -33.49
C SER A 91 -4.72 24.81 -34.37
N THR A 92 -5.92 24.91 -33.82
CA THR A 92 -7.20 24.84 -34.53
C THR A 92 -7.52 26.12 -35.34
N GLY A 93 -6.72 27.17 -35.18
CA GLY A 93 -6.96 28.51 -35.77
C GLY A 93 -7.84 29.41 -34.91
N GLU A 94 -8.40 28.91 -33.82
CA GLU A 94 -9.20 29.70 -32.87
C GLU A 94 -8.34 30.75 -32.17
N VAL A 95 -8.86 31.97 -32.04
CA VAL A 95 -8.21 33.09 -31.33
C VAL A 95 -9.02 33.43 -30.08
N LEU A 96 -8.38 33.29 -28.91
CA LEU A 96 -9.01 33.50 -27.60
C LEU A 96 -8.44 34.75 -26.95
N ALA A 97 -9.30 35.70 -26.59
CA ALA A 97 -8.92 36.87 -25.80
C ALA A 97 -8.80 36.52 -24.31
N TYR A 98 -7.84 37.12 -23.61
CA TYR A 98 -7.63 36.92 -22.18
C TYR A 98 -7.49 38.24 -21.42
N ASP A 99 -8.02 38.27 -20.20
CA ASP A 99 -7.66 39.27 -19.19
C ASP A 99 -6.43 38.81 -18.41
N LYS A 100 -6.36 37.50 -18.11
CA LYS A 100 -5.21 36.82 -17.50
C LYS A 100 -4.86 35.54 -18.27
N LEU A 101 -3.56 35.30 -18.44
CA LEU A 101 -3.02 34.11 -19.08
C LEU A 101 -2.16 33.32 -18.08
N VAL A 102 -2.33 32.00 -18.02
CA VAL A 102 -1.54 31.13 -17.15
C VAL A 102 -0.81 30.08 -17.99
N LEU A 103 0.52 30.11 -17.95
CA LEU A 103 1.40 29.18 -18.64
C LEU A 103 1.73 28.02 -17.69
N ALA A 104 1.08 26.88 -17.92
CA ALA A 104 1.29 25.61 -17.21
C ALA A 104 1.83 24.54 -18.17
N THR A 105 2.75 24.95 -19.06
CA THR A 105 3.27 24.14 -20.17
C THR A 105 4.20 23.02 -19.73
N GLY A 106 4.69 23.05 -18.48
CA GLY A 106 5.53 22.01 -17.90
C GLY A 106 6.88 21.87 -18.59
N SER A 107 7.33 20.62 -18.79
CA SER A 107 8.62 20.30 -19.40
C SER A 107 8.50 19.21 -20.48
N TYR A 108 9.54 19.09 -21.30
CA TYR A 108 9.73 18.00 -22.26
C TYR A 108 10.98 17.17 -21.93
N PRO A 109 11.03 15.88 -22.30
CA PRO A 109 12.20 15.04 -22.13
C PRO A 109 13.41 15.58 -22.91
N PHE A 110 14.56 15.65 -22.25
CA PHE A 110 15.82 15.97 -22.93
C PHE A 110 16.38 14.71 -23.58
N VAL A 111 16.45 14.71 -24.91
CA VAL A 111 17.16 13.68 -25.69
C VAL A 111 18.53 14.25 -26.07
N PRO A 112 19.64 13.64 -25.60
CA PRO A 112 20.99 14.09 -25.97
C PRO A 112 21.19 14.11 -27.49
N PRO A 113 22.03 15.00 -28.04
CA PRO A 113 22.29 15.11 -29.47
C PRO A 113 23.21 13.97 -29.96
N ILE A 114 22.70 12.74 -29.90
CA ILE A 114 23.38 11.51 -30.34
C ILE A 114 22.96 11.23 -31.78
N GLU A 115 23.91 10.86 -32.64
CA GLU A 115 23.60 10.42 -34.00
C GLU A 115 22.72 9.16 -33.96
N GLY A 116 21.62 9.13 -34.71
CA GLY A 116 20.69 8.00 -34.72
C GLY A 116 19.68 7.96 -33.56
N ARG A 117 19.58 9.00 -32.74
CA ARG A 117 18.58 9.09 -31.63
C ARG A 117 17.11 9.01 -32.07
N ASP A 118 16.82 9.31 -33.34
CA ASP A 118 15.47 9.36 -33.91
C ASP A 118 15.12 8.09 -34.71
N ARG A 119 15.93 7.02 -34.58
CA ARG A 119 15.72 5.72 -35.25
C ARG A 119 14.50 4.99 -34.68
N ASP A 120 13.94 4.08 -35.48
CA ASP A 120 12.91 3.15 -35.02
C ASP A 120 13.38 2.37 -33.78
N GLY A 121 12.52 2.29 -32.77
CA GLY A 121 12.85 1.66 -31.48
C GLY A 121 13.42 2.63 -30.44
N CYS A 122 13.59 3.92 -30.77
CA CYS A 122 13.96 4.97 -29.81
C CYS A 122 12.74 5.73 -29.30
N PHE A 123 12.58 5.81 -27.98
CA PHE A 123 11.43 6.42 -27.31
C PHE A 123 11.86 7.38 -26.20
N VAL A 124 10.90 8.14 -25.70
CA VAL A 124 10.99 8.91 -24.46
C VAL A 124 9.97 8.37 -23.45
N TYR A 125 10.04 8.81 -22.20
CA TYR A 125 9.14 8.39 -21.13
C TYR A 125 8.42 9.60 -20.52
N ARG A 126 7.24 9.99 -21.05
CA ARG A 126 6.54 11.21 -20.58
C ARG A 126 5.01 11.21 -20.70
N THR A 127 4.44 10.76 -21.80
CA THR A 127 2.99 10.75 -22.04
C THR A 127 2.46 9.32 -22.12
N ILE A 128 1.13 9.15 -22.03
CA ILE A 128 0.51 7.83 -22.25
C ILE A 128 0.77 7.33 -23.68
N GLU A 129 0.78 8.20 -24.69
CA GLU A 129 1.15 7.81 -26.07
C GLU A 129 2.57 7.24 -26.12
N ASP A 130 3.51 7.85 -25.41
CA ASP A 130 4.88 7.32 -25.33
C ASP A 130 4.86 5.90 -24.73
N LEU A 131 4.07 5.70 -23.67
CA LEU A 131 3.96 4.39 -23.01
C LEU A 131 3.31 3.33 -23.91
N GLU A 132 2.25 3.68 -24.64
CA GLU A 132 1.58 2.80 -25.60
C GLU A 132 2.54 2.41 -26.74
N ALA A 133 3.29 3.38 -27.28
CA ALA A 133 4.31 3.13 -28.29
C ALA A 133 5.43 2.22 -27.77
N MET A 134 5.87 2.45 -26.53
CA MET A 134 6.83 1.58 -25.84
C MET A 134 6.28 0.16 -25.64
N GLN A 135 5.01 -0.02 -25.24
CA GLN A 135 4.40 -1.36 -25.11
C GLN A 135 4.35 -2.09 -26.45
N ALA A 136 3.95 -1.40 -27.52
CA ALA A 136 3.89 -1.97 -28.86
C ALA A 136 5.27 -2.41 -29.37
N CYS A 137 6.33 -1.65 -29.05
CA CYS A 137 7.71 -2.05 -29.34
C CYS A 137 8.21 -3.17 -28.42
N GLY A 138 7.93 -3.07 -27.12
CA GLY A 138 8.31 -4.07 -26.11
C GLY A 138 7.75 -5.45 -26.40
N ALA A 139 6.50 -5.55 -26.88
CA ALA A 139 5.86 -6.82 -27.23
C ALA A 139 6.59 -7.63 -28.33
N ARG A 140 7.45 -6.98 -29.11
CA ARG A 140 8.27 -7.60 -30.17
C ARG A 140 9.78 -7.52 -29.92
N SER A 141 10.18 -7.02 -28.74
CA SER A 141 11.57 -6.83 -28.34
C SER A 141 12.01 -7.91 -27.37
N LYS A 142 13.32 -8.16 -27.29
CA LYS A 142 13.92 -9.03 -26.25
C LYS A 142 14.73 -8.21 -25.26
N THR A 143 15.34 -7.13 -25.74
CA THR A 143 16.26 -6.28 -24.97
C THR A 143 15.76 -4.84 -24.95
N GLY A 144 15.96 -4.16 -23.83
CA GLY A 144 15.55 -2.78 -23.63
C GLY A 144 16.60 -1.98 -22.86
N THR A 145 16.96 -0.81 -23.36
CA THR A 145 17.98 0.03 -22.74
C THR A 145 17.43 1.40 -22.38
N VAL A 146 17.68 1.85 -21.15
CA VAL A 146 17.35 3.20 -20.70
C VAL A 146 18.61 4.07 -20.66
N VAL A 147 18.56 5.22 -21.32
CA VAL A 147 19.62 6.23 -21.29
C VAL A 147 19.29 7.26 -20.21
N GLY A 148 20.00 7.16 -19.09
CA GLY A 148 19.80 7.95 -17.88
C GLY A 148 19.48 7.05 -16.69
N GLY A 149 20.33 7.08 -15.66
CA GLY A 149 20.22 6.40 -14.37
C GLY A 149 19.73 7.31 -13.25
N GLY A 150 18.93 8.33 -13.60
CA GLY A 150 18.22 9.19 -12.65
C GLY A 150 16.90 8.54 -12.17
N LEU A 151 16.08 9.32 -11.46
CA LEU A 151 14.83 8.86 -10.86
C LEU A 151 13.87 8.26 -11.90
N LEU A 152 13.55 9.04 -12.94
CA LEU A 152 12.69 8.62 -14.04
C LEU A 152 13.33 7.51 -14.88
N GLY A 153 14.66 7.48 -14.95
CA GLY A 153 15.39 6.45 -15.69
C GLY A 153 15.26 5.08 -15.06
N LEU A 154 15.38 5.00 -13.73
CA LEU A 154 15.19 3.75 -12.99
C LEU A 154 13.72 3.31 -12.97
N GLU A 155 12.77 4.25 -13.01
CA GLU A 155 11.34 3.93 -13.23
C GLU A 155 11.08 3.41 -14.65
N ALA A 156 11.67 4.01 -15.68
CA ALA A 156 11.59 3.49 -17.04
C ALA A 156 12.24 2.10 -17.16
N ALA A 157 13.36 1.86 -16.46
CA ALA A 157 14.01 0.54 -16.43
C ALA A 157 13.09 -0.51 -15.76
N LYS A 158 12.36 -0.12 -14.72
CA LYS A 158 11.29 -0.97 -14.15
C LYS A 158 10.24 -1.30 -15.19
N ALA A 159 9.77 -0.33 -15.97
CA ALA A 159 8.78 -0.56 -17.01
C ALA A 159 9.28 -1.56 -18.07
N LEU A 160 10.53 -1.45 -18.51
CA LEU A 160 11.12 -2.40 -19.47
C LEU A 160 11.20 -3.82 -18.91
N ARG A 161 11.59 -3.94 -17.63
CA ARG A 161 11.62 -5.23 -16.93
C ARG A 161 10.22 -5.83 -16.77
N ASP A 162 9.22 -5.01 -16.45
CA ASP A 162 7.84 -5.47 -16.28
C ASP A 162 7.21 -5.91 -17.62
N MET A 163 7.73 -5.43 -18.77
CA MET A 163 7.44 -5.97 -20.11
C MET A 163 8.14 -7.30 -20.41
N GLY A 164 9.04 -7.77 -19.53
CA GLY A 164 9.80 -9.00 -19.71
C GLY A 164 11.09 -8.84 -20.53
N LEU A 165 11.60 -7.61 -20.70
CA LEU A 165 12.81 -7.35 -21.47
C LEU A 165 14.09 -7.53 -20.63
N GLU A 166 15.14 -8.07 -21.24
CA GLU A 166 16.50 -7.95 -20.71
C GLU A 166 16.87 -6.47 -20.68
N THR A 167 17.03 -5.92 -19.48
CA THR A 167 17.05 -4.47 -19.27
C THR A 167 18.43 -3.95 -18.91
N HIS A 168 18.86 -2.90 -19.60
CA HIS A 168 20.09 -2.17 -19.33
C HIS A 168 19.81 -0.72 -18.96
N VAL A 169 20.64 -0.14 -18.09
CA VAL A 169 20.66 1.29 -17.78
C VAL A 169 22.03 1.86 -18.13
N ILE A 170 22.05 2.86 -18.99
CA ILE A 170 23.26 3.62 -19.37
C ILE A 170 23.24 4.95 -18.63
N GLU A 171 24.17 5.13 -17.70
CA GLU A 171 24.35 6.39 -16.97
C GLU A 171 25.69 7.02 -17.34
N PHE A 172 25.64 8.30 -17.72
CA PHE A 172 26.83 9.07 -18.08
C PHE A 172 27.71 9.34 -16.86
N ALA A 173 27.10 9.64 -15.72
CA ALA A 173 27.79 9.83 -14.45
C ALA A 173 28.43 8.52 -13.95
N PRO A 174 29.43 8.60 -13.06
CA PRO A 174 30.06 7.42 -12.48
C PRO A 174 29.14 6.63 -11.51
N ARG A 175 27.92 7.12 -11.26
CA ARG A 175 26.94 6.49 -10.35
C ARG A 175 25.51 6.83 -10.74
N LEU A 176 24.59 5.95 -10.36
CA LEU A 176 23.15 6.20 -10.43
C LEU A 176 22.75 7.36 -9.52
N MET A 177 21.71 8.10 -9.92
CA MET A 177 21.14 9.21 -9.15
C MET A 177 22.17 10.21 -8.63
N ALA A 178 23.16 10.58 -9.46
CA ALA A 178 24.31 11.38 -9.05
C ALA A 178 23.96 12.73 -8.40
N VAL A 179 22.76 13.26 -8.66
CA VAL A 179 22.22 14.48 -8.04
C VAL A 179 21.74 14.24 -6.60
N GLN A 180 21.13 13.10 -6.30
CA GLN A 180 20.49 12.80 -5.00
C GLN A 180 21.38 11.96 -4.09
N VAL A 181 22.21 11.09 -4.66
CA VAL A 181 22.95 10.05 -3.92
C VAL A 181 24.44 10.25 -4.11
N ASP A 182 25.19 10.04 -3.03
CA ASP A 182 26.65 10.07 -3.02
C ASP A 182 27.26 8.71 -3.42
N ASP A 183 28.59 8.59 -3.42
CA ASP A 183 29.26 7.40 -3.91
C ASP A 183 28.93 6.14 -3.09
N GLY A 184 28.78 6.28 -1.77
CA GLY A 184 28.40 5.17 -0.89
C GLY A 184 27.01 4.64 -1.19
N GLY A 185 26.02 5.53 -1.23
CA GLY A 185 24.65 5.16 -1.59
C GLY A 185 24.54 4.65 -3.03
N GLY A 186 25.31 5.22 -3.97
CA GLY A 186 25.31 4.84 -5.38
C GLY A 186 25.78 3.39 -5.61
N ARG A 187 26.78 2.93 -4.85
CA ARG A 187 27.24 1.53 -4.89
C ARG A 187 26.15 0.56 -4.41
N VAL A 188 25.52 0.85 -3.27
CA VAL A 188 24.46 0.01 -2.71
C VAL A 188 23.23 0.00 -3.63
N LEU A 189 22.87 1.16 -4.18
CA LEU A 189 21.76 1.27 -5.13
C LEU A 189 22.04 0.42 -6.37
N ARG A 190 23.23 0.54 -6.97
CA ARG A 190 23.63 -0.25 -8.13
C ARG A 190 23.50 -1.75 -7.86
N ALA A 191 24.07 -2.25 -6.76
CA ALA A 191 24.01 -3.66 -6.41
C ALA A 191 22.56 -4.17 -6.27
N LYS A 192 21.68 -3.38 -5.63
CA LYS A 192 20.26 -3.74 -5.52
C LYS A 192 19.55 -3.78 -6.86
N ILE A 193 19.83 -2.82 -7.75
CA ILE A 193 19.22 -2.78 -9.08
C ILE A 193 19.70 -3.96 -9.95
N GLU A 194 20.98 -4.31 -9.86
CA GLU A 194 21.56 -5.47 -10.54
C GLU A 194 20.96 -6.80 -10.04
N GLU A 195 20.74 -6.96 -8.73
CA GLU A 195 20.06 -8.13 -8.17
C GLU A 195 18.59 -8.26 -8.59
N LEU A 196 17.96 -7.15 -8.99
CA LEU A 196 16.60 -7.14 -9.54
C LEU A 196 16.56 -7.50 -11.04
N GLY A 197 17.70 -7.80 -11.64
CA GLY A 197 17.82 -8.24 -13.03
C GLY A 197 18.03 -7.12 -14.04
N VAL A 198 18.50 -5.94 -13.61
CA VAL A 198 18.82 -4.81 -14.49
C VAL A 198 20.33 -4.59 -14.54
N THR A 199 20.93 -4.64 -15.72
CA THR A 199 22.36 -4.43 -15.87
C THR A 199 22.68 -2.93 -15.93
N VAL A 200 23.53 -2.46 -15.02
CA VAL A 200 23.86 -1.03 -14.90
C VAL A 200 25.24 -0.72 -15.47
N HIS A 201 25.28 0.20 -16.43
CA HIS A 201 26.49 0.70 -17.05
C HIS A 201 26.68 2.19 -16.71
N THR A 202 27.63 2.48 -15.81
CA THR A 202 27.97 3.86 -15.39
C THR A 202 29.20 4.37 -16.13
N GLY A 203 29.36 5.69 -16.21
CA GLY A 203 30.48 6.30 -16.94
C GLY A 203 30.43 6.07 -18.45
N LYS A 204 29.27 5.71 -19.01
CA LYS A 204 29.12 5.40 -20.44
C LYS A 204 28.62 6.61 -21.21
N ASN A 205 29.41 7.02 -22.21
CA ASN A 205 29.06 8.09 -23.14
C ASN A 205 28.69 7.49 -24.50
N THR A 206 27.44 7.64 -24.91
CA THR A 206 26.94 7.13 -26.21
C THR A 206 27.26 8.15 -27.31
N LEU A 207 27.95 7.71 -28.37
CA LEU A 207 28.33 8.54 -29.50
C LEU A 207 27.34 8.43 -30.66
N ALA A 208 26.90 7.22 -30.98
CA ALA A 208 25.99 6.94 -32.09
C ALA A 208 25.12 5.71 -31.81
N ILE A 209 23.93 5.70 -32.41
CA ILE A 209 23.00 4.58 -32.45
C ILE A 209 22.87 4.15 -33.92
N VAL A 210 23.26 2.93 -34.22
CA VAL A 210 23.32 2.38 -35.59
C VAL A 210 22.55 1.07 -35.68
N ASP A 211 22.49 0.46 -36.87
CA ASP A 211 21.94 -0.89 -37.03
C ASP A 211 22.74 -1.91 -36.20
N GLY A 212 22.03 -2.74 -35.42
CA GLY A 212 22.64 -3.79 -34.62
C GLY A 212 22.89 -5.08 -35.41
N GLU A 213 23.78 -5.93 -34.89
CA GLU A 213 24.04 -7.25 -35.48
C GLU A 213 23.19 -8.34 -34.80
N GLY A 214 22.91 -8.19 -33.50
CA GLY A 214 22.08 -9.11 -32.70
C GLY A 214 20.71 -8.57 -32.29
N ALA A 215 20.45 -7.29 -32.51
CA ALA A 215 19.22 -6.59 -32.13
C ALA A 215 18.90 -5.45 -33.13
N ALA A 216 17.74 -4.81 -33.02
CA ALA A 216 17.35 -3.75 -33.94
C ALA A 216 18.31 -2.55 -33.96
N ASN A 217 18.91 -2.20 -32.83
CA ASN A 217 19.84 -1.08 -32.69
C ASN A 217 21.13 -1.48 -31.98
N ARG A 218 22.22 -0.75 -32.22
CA ARG A 218 23.50 -0.83 -31.52
C ARG A 218 23.90 0.55 -31.00
N MET A 219 24.18 0.64 -29.71
CA MET A 219 24.73 1.83 -29.06
C MET A 219 26.25 1.75 -29.03
N ASN A 220 26.94 2.67 -29.71
CA ASN A 220 28.40 2.76 -29.70
C ASN A 220 28.86 3.77 -28.64
N PHE A 221 29.77 3.36 -27.76
CA PHE A 221 30.27 4.18 -26.67
C PHE A 221 31.65 4.79 -26.99
N ALA A 222 31.99 5.87 -26.28
CA ALA A 222 33.25 6.59 -26.46
C ALA A 222 34.51 5.79 -26.06
N ASP A 223 34.33 4.71 -25.30
CA ASP A 223 35.41 3.79 -24.91
C ASP A 223 35.55 2.59 -25.86
N GLU A 224 35.03 2.71 -27.08
CA GLU A 224 35.06 1.69 -28.15
C GLU A 224 34.22 0.43 -27.86
N THR A 225 33.59 0.33 -26.69
CA THR A 225 32.62 -0.72 -26.40
C THR A 225 31.26 -0.42 -27.04
N HIS A 226 30.39 -1.43 -27.14
CA HIS A 226 29.03 -1.28 -27.69
C HIS A 226 28.01 -2.13 -26.94
N LEU A 227 26.72 -1.84 -27.16
CA LEU A 227 25.58 -2.62 -26.66
C LEU A 227 24.50 -2.74 -27.74
N ASP A 228 24.17 -3.97 -28.12
CA ASP A 228 23.03 -4.25 -29.01
C ASP A 228 21.74 -4.29 -28.18
N THR A 229 20.70 -3.58 -28.64
CA THR A 229 19.41 -3.45 -27.95
C THR A 229 18.27 -3.22 -28.94
N ASP A 230 17.09 -3.78 -28.68
CA ASP A 230 15.93 -3.64 -29.57
C ASP A 230 15.24 -2.29 -29.36
N MET A 231 15.02 -1.94 -28.09
CA MET A 231 14.36 -0.71 -27.67
C MET A 231 15.31 0.17 -26.85
N ILE A 232 15.26 1.49 -27.10
CA ILE A 232 16.00 2.51 -26.36
C ILE A 232 15.01 3.53 -25.81
N VAL A 233 15.10 3.85 -24.51
CA VAL A 233 14.28 4.88 -23.85
C VAL A 233 15.17 5.96 -23.30
N PHE A 234 14.99 7.20 -23.76
CA PHE A 234 15.73 8.35 -23.27
C PHE A 234 15.08 8.95 -22.02
N SER A 235 15.85 9.00 -20.94
CA SER A 235 15.50 9.58 -19.64
C SER A 235 16.66 10.40 -19.07
N ALA A 236 17.27 11.24 -19.91
CA ALA A 236 18.45 12.04 -19.59
C ALA A 236 18.13 13.39 -18.92
N GLY A 237 16.95 13.50 -18.29
CA GLY A 237 16.42 14.71 -17.66
C GLY A 237 15.36 15.42 -18.50
N ILE A 238 14.95 16.60 -18.03
CA ILE A 238 13.88 17.40 -18.64
C ILE A 238 14.36 18.82 -18.95
N ARG A 239 13.63 19.51 -19.83
CA ARG A 239 13.79 20.93 -20.16
C ARG A 239 12.44 21.64 -20.09
N PRO A 240 12.38 22.86 -19.52
CA PRO A 240 11.13 23.61 -19.45
C PRO A 240 10.58 23.89 -20.86
N ARG A 241 9.27 23.76 -21.04
CA ARG A 241 8.58 24.15 -22.29
C ARG A 241 8.32 25.65 -22.29
N ASP A 242 9.36 26.40 -22.67
CA ASP A 242 9.35 27.87 -22.70
C ASP A 242 9.24 28.48 -24.11
N ASP A 243 9.02 27.67 -25.13
CA ASP A 243 9.02 28.04 -26.54
C ASP A 243 8.00 29.13 -26.87
N ILE A 244 6.75 28.96 -26.44
CA ILE A 244 5.69 29.95 -26.69
C ILE A 244 5.92 31.26 -25.92
N ALA A 245 6.47 31.19 -24.71
CA ALA A 245 6.79 32.36 -23.90
C ALA A 245 7.96 33.15 -24.50
N ARG A 246 8.98 32.43 -24.98
CA ARG A 246 10.13 33.00 -25.70
C ARG A 246 9.69 33.69 -26.99
N ALA A 247 8.83 33.04 -27.78
CA ALA A 247 8.29 33.63 -28.99
C ALA A 247 7.41 34.87 -28.70
N ALA A 248 6.74 34.90 -27.55
CA ALA A 248 5.98 36.06 -27.06
C ALA A 248 6.86 37.17 -26.45
N GLY A 249 8.19 37.01 -26.43
CA GLY A 249 9.12 37.99 -25.88
C GLY A 249 9.00 38.18 -24.36
N LEU A 250 8.64 37.12 -23.63
CA LEU A 250 8.76 37.10 -22.16
C LEU A 250 10.20 36.82 -21.73
N ASP A 251 10.57 37.26 -20.53
CA ASP A 251 11.89 37.01 -19.98
C ASP A 251 12.11 35.51 -19.74
N ILE A 252 13.21 34.99 -20.29
CA ILE A 252 13.60 33.59 -20.18
C ILE A 252 14.99 33.47 -19.54
N GLY A 253 15.16 32.47 -18.66
CA GLY A 253 16.47 32.19 -18.07
C GLY A 253 17.53 31.76 -19.07
N ALA A 254 18.80 31.98 -18.72
CA ALA A 254 19.95 31.61 -19.57
C ALA A 254 20.00 30.12 -19.95
N ARG A 255 19.42 29.25 -19.12
CA ARG A 255 19.33 27.79 -19.36
C ARG A 255 17.90 27.32 -19.68
N GLY A 256 17.03 28.26 -20.06
CA GLY A 256 15.59 28.05 -20.24
C GLY A 256 14.79 28.28 -18.96
N GLY A 257 13.46 28.30 -19.11
CA GLY A 257 12.47 28.54 -18.07
C GLY A 257 11.97 29.98 -18.07
N ILE A 258 10.65 30.14 -17.90
CA ILE A 258 9.95 31.42 -17.91
C ILE A 258 10.23 32.12 -16.58
N VAL A 259 10.89 33.28 -16.62
CA VAL A 259 11.24 34.03 -15.41
C VAL A 259 9.96 34.48 -14.71
N ILE A 260 9.87 34.20 -13.41
CA ILE A 260 8.75 34.63 -12.57
C ILE A 260 9.21 35.33 -11.29
N ASP A 261 8.37 36.25 -10.80
CA ASP A 261 8.49 36.86 -9.48
C ASP A 261 7.89 35.98 -8.36
N ASP A 262 7.88 36.50 -7.13
CA ASP A 262 7.33 35.79 -5.97
C ASP A 262 5.80 35.61 -6.08
N ALA A 263 5.08 36.38 -6.89
CA ALA A 263 3.65 36.17 -7.19
C ALA A 263 3.41 35.25 -8.41
N CYS A 264 4.46 34.59 -8.91
CA CYS A 264 4.47 33.78 -10.12
C CYS A 264 4.11 34.55 -11.41
N ARG A 265 4.24 35.88 -11.42
CA ARG A 265 4.05 36.73 -12.60
C ARG A 265 5.28 36.73 -13.47
N THR A 266 5.08 36.74 -14.78
CA THR A 266 6.16 36.89 -15.76
C THR A 266 6.55 38.36 -15.92
N SER A 267 7.40 38.68 -16.90
CA SER A 267 7.70 40.06 -17.32
C SER A 267 6.48 40.83 -17.87
N ASP A 268 5.32 40.17 -18.00
CA ASP A 268 4.02 40.78 -18.31
C ASP A 268 3.05 40.53 -17.15
N GLU A 269 2.50 41.60 -16.58
CA GLU A 269 1.60 41.54 -15.41
C GLU A 269 0.26 40.81 -15.67
N ALA A 270 -0.11 40.63 -16.95
CA ALA A 270 -1.28 39.85 -17.33
C ALA A 270 -0.99 38.34 -17.45
N ILE A 271 0.28 37.92 -17.37
CA ILE A 271 0.72 36.56 -17.65
C ILE A 271 1.46 35.95 -16.45
N TYR A 272 1.00 34.78 -16.02
CA TYR A 272 1.62 33.96 -14.98
C TYR A 272 2.27 32.73 -15.60
N ALA A 273 3.26 32.15 -14.91
CA ALA A 273 3.78 30.82 -15.23
C ALA A 273 3.90 29.96 -13.96
N ILE A 274 3.48 28.69 -14.07
CA ILE A 274 3.42 27.76 -12.93
C ILE A 274 3.94 26.37 -13.31
N GLY A 275 4.50 25.65 -12.34
CA GLY A 275 5.02 24.30 -12.54
C GLY A 275 6.42 24.27 -13.17
N GLU A 276 6.76 23.18 -13.87
CA GLU A 276 8.13 22.92 -14.34
C GLU A 276 8.66 23.93 -15.37
N CYS A 277 7.78 24.71 -16.02
CA CYS A 277 8.19 25.75 -16.96
C CYS A 277 8.62 27.05 -16.27
N ALA A 278 8.28 27.24 -14.99
CA ALA A 278 8.50 28.48 -14.26
C ALA A 278 9.88 28.51 -13.58
N LEU A 279 10.62 29.60 -13.79
CA LEU A 279 11.95 29.85 -13.27
C LEU A 279 11.90 30.94 -12.20
N TRP A 280 11.96 30.52 -10.93
CA TRP A 280 11.92 31.43 -9.80
C TRP A 280 13.32 31.64 -9.24
N LYS A 281 13.79 32.90 -9.18
CA LYS A 281 15.13 33.28 -8.69
C LYS A 281 16.28 32.44 -9.29
N GLY A 282 16.15 32.09 -10.57
CA GLY A 282 17.13 31.28 -11.32
C GLY A 282 17.06 29.77 -11.08
N GLN A 283 16.02 29.28 -10.39
CA GLN A 283 15.82 27.88 -10.04
C GLN A 283 14.54 27.31 -10.68
N LEU A 284 14.66 26.10 -11.23
CA LEU A 284 13.55 25.28 -11.72
C LEU A 284 13.22 24.20 -10.68
N PHE A 285 11.95 23.83 -10.61
CA PHE A 285 11.46 22.79 -9.69
C PHE A 285 10.88 21.62 -10.48
N GLY A 286 11.60 20.49 -10.51
CA GLY A 286 11.17 19.24 -11.16
C GLY A 286 10.34 18.34 -10.25
N LEU A 287 9.49 18.92 -9.39
CA LEU A 287 8.65 18.21 -8.44
C LEU A 287 7.21 18.75 -8.53
N VAL A 288 6.21 17.89 -8.28
CA VAL A 288 4.80 18.28 -8.35
C VAL A 288 4.40 19.28 -7.26
N ALA A 289 4.95 19.12 -6.06
CA ALA A 289 4.58 19.91 -4.87
C ALA A 289 4.83 21.43 -5.05
N PRO A 290 6.02 21.86 -5.49
CA PRO A 290 6.28 23.26 -5.83
C PRO A 290 5.31 23.79 -6.89
N GLY A 291 5.00 22.98 -7.91
CA GLY A 291 4.03 23.37 -8.94
C GLY A 291 2.61 23.58 -8.39
N TYR A 292 2.14 22.72 -7.50
CA TYR A 292 0.85 22.90 -6.81
C TYR A 292 0.84 24.15 -5.94
N ASP A 293 1.98 24.52 -5.36
CA ASP A 293 2.08 25.74 -4.58
C ASP A 293 1.98 26.99 -5.45
N MET A 294 2.70 27.02 -6.56
CA MET A 294 2.56 28.05 -7.58
C MET A 294 1.11 28.15 -8.08
N ALA A 295 0.43 27.02 -8.33
CA ALA A 295 -0.97 26.99 -8.73
C ALA A 295 -1.90 27.65 -7.69
N ARG A 296 -1.74 27.34 -6.39
CA ARG A 296 -2.51 27.97 -5.30
C ARG A 296 -2.26 29.48 -5.23
N ILE A 297 -0.99 29.89 -5.35
CA ILE A 297 -0.60 31.30 -5.30
C ILE A 297 -1.23 32.07 -6.45
N VAL A 298 -1.15 31.56 -7.68
CA VAL A 298 -1.74 32.23 -8.85
C VAL A 298 -3.27 32.28 -8.76
N ALA A 299 -3.92 31.21 -8.27
CA ALA A 299 -5.37 31.23 -8.05
C ALA A 299 -5.78 32.35 -7.07
N LYS A 300 -5.07 32.49 -5.95
CA LYS A 300 -5.26 33.58 -4.97
C LYS A 300 -5.03 34.97 -5.57
N GLN A 301 -3.93 35.14 -6.30
CA GLN A 301 -3.60 36.40 -6.97
C GLN A 301 -4.68 36.83 -7.98
N ILE A 302 -5.26 35.88 -8.73
CA ILE A 302 -6.32 36.15 -9.70
C ILE A 302 -7.63 36.61 -9.03
N ILE A 303 -7.95 36.09 -7.85
CA ILE A 303 -9.15 36.51 -7.09
C ILE A 303 -8.89 37.73 -6.19
N GLY A 304 -7.68 38.30 -6.22
CA GLY A 304 -7.33 39.53 -5.50
C GLY A 304 -6.78 39.33 -4.08
N GLU A 305 -6.33 38.12 -3.74
CA GLU A 305 -5.67 37.81 -2.48
C GLU A 305 -4.13 37.89 -2.59
N GLU A 306 -3.47 38.36 -1.53
CA GLU A 306 -2.01 38.36 -1.47
C GLU A 306 -1.45 36.96 -1.17
N ALA A 307 -0.56 36.49 -2.03
CA ALA A 307 0.19 35.25 -1.84
C ALA A 307 1.56 35.31 -2.52
N ALA A 308 2.57 34.66 -1.95
CA ALA A 308 3.94 34.68 -2.47
C ALA A 308 4.59 33.28 -2.39
N PHE A 309 5.33 32.93 -3.44
CA PHE A 309 6.12 31.71 -3.55
C PHE A 309 7.48 31.94 -2.91
N ALA A 310 7.80 31.12 -1.90
CA ALA A 310 9.04 31.24 -1.13
C ALA A 310 10.13 30.25 -1.56
N GLY A 311 9.93 29.56 -2.69
CA GLY A 311 10.76 28.43 -3.10
C GLY A 311 10.26 27.11 -2.49
N ALA A 312 11.03 26.04 -2.69
CA ALA A 312 10.67 24.73 -2.17
C ALA A 312 11.89 23.86 -1.83
N ASP A 313 11.70 22.97 -0.85
CA ASP A 313 12.64 21.92 -0.52
C ASP A 313 12.69 20.85 -1.62
N MET A 314 13.91 20.42 -1.96
CA MET A 314 14.16 19.43 -3.02
C MET A 314 14.44 18.03 -2.46
N SER A 315 14.16 17.80 -1.17
CA SER A 315 14.28 16.48 -0.56
C SER A 315 13.28 15.52 -1.20
N THR A 316 13.72 14.29 -1.42
CA THR A 316 12.95 13.27 -2.15
C THR A 316 13.05 11.94 -1.42
N LYS A 317 11.95 11.19 -1.38
CA LYS A 317 11.90 9.79 -0.95
C LYS A 317 11.08 9.01 -1.95
N LEU A 318 11.69 7.99 -2.55
CA LEU A 318 11.10 7.21 -3.62
C LEU A 318 11.41 5.73 -3.43
N LYS A 319 10.62 4.90 -4.09
CA LYS A 319 10.79 3.45 -4.10
C LYS A 319 11.07 2.99 -5.53
N LEU A 320 12.35 2.99 -5.90
CA LEU A 320 12.79 2.72 -7.26
C LEU A 320 12.99 1.22 -7.43
N MET A 321 12.19 0.58 -8.29
CA MET A 321 12.21 -0.88 -8.47
C MET A 321 12.01 -1.69 -7.18
N GLY A 322 11.35 -1.11 -6.17
CA GLY A 322 11.18 -1.74 -4.86
C GLY A 322 12.29 -1.42 -3.85
N VAL A 323 13.31 -0.66 -4.23
CA VAL A 323 14.40 -0.18 -3.37
C VAL A 323 14.04 1.19 -2.80
N ASP A 324 14.06 1.32 -1.47
CA ASP A 324 13.90 2.62 -0.82
C ASP A 324 15.14 3.50 -1.05
N VAL A 325 14.95 4.69 -1.62
CA VAL A 325 15.97 5.71 -1.82
C VAL A 325 15.45 7.05 -1.34
N ALA A 326 16.22 7.76 -0.52
CA ALA A 326 15.87 9.09 -0.08
C ALA A 326 17.09 10.02 0.04
N SER A 327 16.86 11.30 -0.25
CA SER A 327 17.82 12.39 -0.14
C SER A 327 17.16 13.55 0.59
N ILE A 328 17.89 14.18 1.52
CA ILE A 328 17.44 15.35 2.28
C ILE A 328 18.43 16.49 2.04
N GLY A 329 17.92 17.69 1.76
CA GLY A 329 18.67 18.95 1.75
C GLY A 329 20.05 18.86 1.07
N ASP A 330 21.09 19.28 1.78
CA ASP A 330 22.48 19.18 1.34
C ASP A 330 23.05 17.77 1.53
N ALA A 331 22.51 16.81 0.79
CA ALA A 331 22.90 15.39 0.85
C ALA A 331 24.39 15.14 0.54
N HIS A 332 25.02 16.04 -0.24
CA HIS A 332 26.42 15.93 -0.64
C HIS A 332 27.39 16.62 0.32
N GLY A 333 26.91 17.43 1.27
CA GLY A 333 27.77 18.20 2.16
C GLY A 333 28.53 19.32 1.45
N LYS A 334 27.87 20.02 0.53
CA LYS A 334 28.43 21.19 -0.18
C LYS A 334 28.60 22.40 0.74
N THR A 335 27.86 22.46 1.85
CA THR A 335 27.96 23.53 2.84
C THR A 335 29.35 23.52 3.46
N PRO A 336 30.12 24.63 3.37
CA PRO A 336 31.46 24.70 3.93
C PRO A 336 31.49 24.37 5.43
N GLY A 337 32.46 23.56 5.85
CA GLY A 337 32.62 23.13 7.25
C GLY A 337 31.61 22.07 7.72
N SER A 338 30.72 21.58 6.85
CA SER A 338 29.81 20.50 7.21
C SER A 338 30.55 19.20 7.58
N ARG A 339 29.93 18.42 8.46
CA ARG A 339 30.46 17.13 8.96
C ARG A 339 29.49 16.02 8.58
N THR A 340 29.97 14.78 8.47
CA THR A 340 29.13 13.66 8.03
C THR A 340 29.28 12.43 8.92
N TYR A 341 28.17 11.76 9.19
CA TYR A 341 28.12 10.42 9.77
C TYR A 341 27.57 9.45 8.73
N GLN A 342 28.15 8.24 8.64
CA GLN A 342 27.80 7.25 7.62
C GLN A 342 27.70 5.85 8.23
N TYR A 343 26.73 5.08 7.78
CA TYR A 343 26.50 3.68 8.12
C TYR A 343 26.30 2.88 6.83
N SER A 344 27.00 1.76 6.70
CA SER A 344 26.91 0.87 5.54
C SER A 344 26.89 -0.58 6.01
N ASP A 345 25.87 -1.32 5.60
CA ASP A 345 25.74 -2.77 5.79
C ASP A 345 25.56 -3.40 4.41
N GLU A 346 26.65 -3.92 3.83
CA GLU A 346 26.63 -4.48 2.48
C GLU A 346 25.83 -5.77 2.40
N ARG A 347 25.75 -6.54 3.49
CA ARG A 347 24.98 -7.80 3.53
C ARG A 347 23.49 -7.54 3.51
N LYS A 348 23.02 -6.53 4.25
CA LYS A 348 21.62 -6.06 4.18
C LYS A 348 21.38 -5.09 3.03
N GLN A 349 22.46 -4.66 2.36
CA GLN A 349 22.49 -3.61 1.34
C GLN A 349 21.79 -2.34 1.83
N VAL A 350 22.19 -1.84 2.99
CA VAL A 350 21.69 -0.60 3.58
C VAL A 350 22.82 0.40 3.64
N TYR A 351 22.57 1.61 3.13
CA TYR A 351 23.45 2.76 3.28
C TYR A 351 22.67 3.94 3.85
N LYS A 352 23.21 4.57 4.88
CA LYS A 352 22.64 5.78 5.49
C LYS A 352 23.75 6.79 5.77
N LYS A 353 23.48 8.05 5.49
CA LYS A 353 24.36 9.17 5.76
C LYS A 353 23.54 10.37 6.22
N ILE A 354 24.07 11.09 7.19
CA ILE A 354 23.60 12.42 7.57
C ILE A 354 24.73 13.44 7.43
N VAL A 355 24.37 14.64 7.02
CA VAL A 355 25.23 15.80 6.90
C VAL A 355 24.78 16.81 7.96
N VAL A 356 25.70 17.25 8.81
CA VAL A 356 25.43 18.15 9.92
C VAL A 356 26.25 19.43 9.79
N SER A 357 25.79 20.51 10.42
CA SER A 357 26.48 21.80 10.47
C SER A 357 27.85 21.68 11.15
N ASP A 358 28.72 22.67 10.92
CA ASP A 358 30.05 22.69 11.56
C ASP A 358 29.95 22.64 13.09
N CYS A 359 28.98 23.33 13.70
CA CYS A 359 28.77 23.24 15.15
C CYS A 359 28.21 21.89 15.64
N GLY A 360 27.86 20.95 14.75
CA GLY A 360 27.30 19.65 15.06
C GLY A 360 25.82 19.66 15.50
N LYS A 361 25.20 20.84 15.59
CA LYS A 361 23.84 20.99 16.17
C LYS A 361 22.70 20.81 15.19
N PHE A 362 22.89 21.01 13.89
CA PHE A 362 21.78 21.05 12.94
C PHE A 362 22.01 20.10 11.78
N LEU A 363 20.93 19.42 11.36
CA LEU A 363 20.94 18.60 10.15
C LEU A 363 20.86 19.49 8.92
N LEU A 364 21.81 19.31 7.98
CA LEU A 364 21.85 20.00 6.70
C LEU A 364 21.32 19.13 5.56
N GLY A 365 21.51 17.81 5.66
CA GLY A 365 21.07 16.87 4.64
C GLY A 365 21.29 15.41 5.02
N GLY A 366 21.01 14.51 4.08
CA GLY A 366 21.22 13.08 4.28
C GLY A 366 20.91 12.23 3.05
N VAL A 367 21.40 10.99 3.05
CA VAL A 367 21.21 9.98 2.01
C VAL A 367 20.79 8.67 2.68
N MET A 368 19.77 8.01 2.16
CA MET A 368 19.31 6.70 2.63
C MET A 368 19.05 5.80 1.42
N VAL A 369 19.63 4.60 1.40
CA VAL A 369 19.45 3.61 0.34
C VAL A 369 19.23 2.24 0.98
N GLY A 370 18.23 1.51 0.49
CA GLY A 370 17.85 0.18 0.98
C GLY A 370 16.95 0.20 2.21
N ASP A 371 17.10 1.21 3.08
CA ASP A 371 16.21 1.50 4.19
C ASP A 371 16.12 3.01 4.42
N ALA A 372 14.91 3.57 4.30
CA ALA A 372 14.62 4.99 4.51
C ALA A 372 13.55 5.21 5.60
N ALA A 373 13.53 4.35 6.63
CA ALA A 373 12.59 4.45 7.75
C ALA A 373 12.69 5.81 8.48
N GLU A 374 13.90 6.34 8.67
CA GLU A 374 14.15 7.56 9.43
C GLU A 374 13.96 8.85 8.62
N TYR A 375 13.66 8.76 7.33
CA TYR A 375 13.50 9.92 6.44
C TYR A 375 12.54 10.97 7.02
N GLY A 376 11.38 10.54 7.54
CA GLY A 376 10.38 11.46 8.05
C GLY A 376 10.90 12.30 9.21
N THR A 377 11.57 11.67 10.18
CA THR A 377 12.15 12.34 11.35
C THR A 377 13.29 13.26 10.94
N LEU A 378 14.22 12.78 10.12
CA LEU A 378 15.38 13.56 9.67
C LEU A 378 14.95 14.78 8.84
N LEU A 379 13.98 14.62 7.95
CA LEU A 379 13.46 15.72 7.15
C LEU A 379 12.93 16.84 8.05
N GLN A 380 12.16 16.49 9.09
CA GLN A 380 11.63 17.49 10.03
C GLN A 380 12.72 18.17 10.86
N MET A 381 13.76 17.45 11.26
CA MET A 381 14.91 18.05 11.95
C MET A 381 15.60 19.11 11.08
N MET A 382 15.77 18.83 9.78
CA MET A 382 16.36 19.78 8.83
C MET A 382 15.44 20.98 8.57
N LEU A 383 14.19 20.74 8.17
CA LEU A 383 13.24 21.80 7.79
C LEU A 383 12.99 22.79 8.94
N ASN A 384 12.88 22.28 10.17
CA ASN A 384 12.55 23.10 11.34
C ASN A 384 13.79 23.51 12.16
N LYS A 385 15.01 23.23 11.67
CA LYS A 385 16.29 23.51 12.37
C LYS A 385 16.27 23.03 13.83
N ILE A 386 15.80 21.81 14.05
CA ILE A 386 15.75 21.21 15.40
C ILE A 386 17.17 20.82 15.81
N GLU A 387 17.57 21.16 17.04
CA GLU A 387 18.87 20.75 17.57
C GLU A 387 18.97 19.20 17.63
N LEU A 388 20.08 18.68 17.10
CA LEU A 388 20.40 17.27 17.10
C LEU A 388 20.77 16.78 18.50
N PRO A 389 20.55 15.49 18.81
CA PRO A 389 21.03 14.89 20.06
C PRO A 389 22.57 14.94 20.14
N GLU A 390 23.11 14.81 21.35
CA GLU A 390 24.57 14.84 21.60
C GLU A 390 25.36 13.83 20.76
N ALA A 391 24.75 12.69 20.43
CA ALA A 391 25.29 11.65 19.55
C ALA A 391 24.40 11.44 18.30
N PRO A 392 24.53 12.27 17.25
CA PRO A 392 23.71 12.22 16.04
C PRO A 392 23.82 10.91 15.24
N GLU A 393 24.91 10.17 15.36
CA GLU A 393 25.15 8.91 14.65
C GLU A 393 24.08 7.85 14.95
N PHE A 394 23.52 7.84 16.16
CA PHE A 394 22.46 6.89 16.55
C PHE A 394 21.12 7.14 15.84
N LEU A 395 20.96 8.29 15.16
CA LEU A 395 19.79 8.53 14.31
C LEU A 395 19.77 7.59 13.10
N ILE A 396 20.92 7.15 12.61
CA ILE A 396 21.02 6.29 11.42
C ILE A 396 21.51 4.86 11.71
N LEU A 397 22.12 4.61 12.87
CA LEU A 397 22.57 3.27 13.25
C LEU A 397 21.40 2.32 13.57
N PRO A 398 21.56 1.00 13.33
CA PRO A 398 20.63 -0.01 13.83
C PRO A 398 20.67 -0.08 15.35
N SER A 399 19.53 -0.31 16.00
CA SER A 399 19.47 -0.53 17.46
C SER A 399 20.20 -1.82 17.81
N SER A 400 21.29 -1.74 18.56
CA SER A 400 22.08 -2.93 18.94
C SER A 400 21.60 -3.61 20.23
N ASP A 401 20.94 -2.89 21.14
CA ASP A 401 20.78 -3.34 22.54
C ASP A 401 19.35 -3.24 23.09
N GLY A 402 18.31 -3.30 22.25
CA GLY A 402 16.91 -3.17 22.71
C GLY A 402 16.52 -1.77 23.23
N LYS A 403 17.46 -0.84 23.35
CA LYS A 403 17.18 0.57 23.64
C LYS A 403 16.45 1.22 22.45
N ALA A 404 15.34 1.87 22.75
CA ALA A 404 14.59 2.65 21.77
C ALA A 404 15.50 3.72 21.13
N LYS A 405 15.42 3.88 19.80
CA LYS A 405 16.07 5.00 19.12
C LYS A 405 15.58 6.32 19.73
N PRO A 406 16.44 7.34 19.88
CA PRO A 406 15.98 8.70 20.20
C PRO A 406 14.97 9.15 19.14
N ALA A 407 13.69 9.13 19.49
CA ALA A 407 12.63 9.54 18.58
C ALA A 407 12.26 11.00 18.87
N LEU A 408 12.28 11.84 17.83
CA LEU A 408 11.65 13.14 17.89
C LEU A 408 10.14 12.93 18.05
N GLY A 409 9.60 13.23 19.23
CA GLY A 409 8.15 13.21 19.43
C GLY A 409 7.47 14.26 18.55
N VAL A 410 6.33 13.93 17.94
CA VAL A 410 5.54 14.88 17.12
C VAL A 410 5.11 16.14 17.87
N GLU A 411 5.12 16.10 19.20
CA GLU A 411 4.93 17.26 20.08
C GLU A 411 6.00 18.33 19.88
N ALA A 412 7.24 17.94 19.56
CA ALA A 412 8.37 18.86 19.38
C ALA A 412 8.36 19.58 18.02
N LEU A 413 7.45 19.21 17.11
CA LEU A 413 7.30 19.88 15.81
C LEU A 413 6.55 21.21 15.98
N PRO A 414 6.99 22.33 15.37
CA PRO A 414 6.24 23.57 15.38
C PRO A 414 4.96 23.45 14.54
N ASP A 415 3.96 24.30 14.79
CA ASP A 415 2.68 24.29 14.07
C ASP A 415 2.83 24.49 12.56
N ALA A 416 3.81 25.32 12.16
CA ALA A 416 4.14 25.56 10.75
C ALA A 416 4.92 24.40 10.09
N ALA A 417 5.26 23.33 10.82
CA ALA A 417 6.02 22.21 10.27
C ALA A 417 5.25 21.56 9.11
N GLN A 418 5.85 21.53 7.93
CA GLN A 418 5.25 20.90 6.75
C GLN A 418 5.31 19.37 6.89
N ILE A 419 4.16 18.71 7.02
CA ILE A 419 4.04 17.26 7.22
C ILE A 419 3.82 16.53 5.90
N CYS A 420 2.97 17.07 5.02
CA CYS A 420 2.71 16.53 3.69
C CYS A 420 3.20 17.51 2.62
N SER A 421 4.37 17.27 2.03
CA SER A 421 4.88 18.15 0.97
C SER A 421 4.02 18.11 -0.28
N CYS A 422 3.55 16.93 -0.70
CA CYS A 422 2.77 16.73 -1.93
C CYS A 422 1.50 17.60 -1.98
N ASN A 423 0.83 17.80 -0.84
CA ASN A 423 -0.38 18.63 -0.75
C ASN A 423 -0.17 19.93 0.06
N ASN A 424 1.08 20.25 0.41
CA ASN A 424 1.47 21.37 1.28
C ASN A 424 0.65 21.46 2.58
N VAL A 425 0.57 20.37 3.33
CA VAL A 425 -0.19 20.31 4.59
C VAL A 425 0.76 20.39 5.78
N SER A 426 0.56 21.41 6.60
CA SER A 426 1.27 21.66 7.87
C SER A 426 0.74 20.82 9.04
N LYS A 427 1.49 20.79 10.14
CA LYS A 427 1.04 20.24 11.42
C LYS A 427 -0.23 20.95 11.88
N ALA A 428 -0.27 22.29 11.80
CA ALA A 428 -1.43 23.09 12.16
C ALA A 428 -2.70 22.69 11.40
N GLU A 429 -2.62 22.43 10.09
CA GLU A 429 -3.77 22.02 9.29
C GLU A 429 -4.24 20.61 9.62
N ILE A 430 -3.32 19.68 9.92
CA ILE A 430 -3.69 18.35 10.43
C ILE A 430 -4.35 18.50 11.80
N CYS A 431 -3.80 19.34 12.67
CA CYS A 431 -4.38 19.60 13.98
C CYS A 431 -5.76 20.24 13.87
N ALA A 432 -5.94 21.22 12.98
CA ALA A 432 -7.21 21.87 12.70
C ALA A 432 -8.23 20.89 12.10
N ALA A 433 -7.80 19.98 11.22
CA ALA A 433 -8.64 18.91 10.71
C ALA A 433 -9.10 17.98 11.84
N VAL A 434 -8.21 17.66 12.79
CA VAL A 434 -8.56 16.91 14.01
C VAL A 434 -9.54 17.70 14.88
N CYS A 435 -9.32 19.00 15.11
CA CYS A 435 -10.28 19.89 15.79
C CYS A 435 -11.66 19.87 15.12
N ALA A 436 -11.68 19.79 13.79
CA ALA A 436 -12.88 19.72 12.97
C ALA A 436 -13.50 18.30 12.89
N GLY A 437 -12.93 17.32 13.59
CA GLY A 437 -13.49 15.96 13.73
C GLY A 437 -12.83 14.86 12.89
N ALA A 438 -11.73 15.14 12.18
CA ALA A 438 -11.02 14.14 11.38
C ALA A 438 -10.15 13.23 12.28
N THR A 439 -10.72 12.12 12.75
CA THR A 439 -10.09 11.20 13.73
C THR A 439 -9.52 9.91 13.14
N SER A 440 -9.45 9.80 11.80
CA SER A 440 -8.86 8.66 11.10
C SER A 440 -8.02 9.12 9.92
N ILE A 441 -7.09 8.28 9.44
CA ILE A 441 -6.28 8.62 8.25
C ILE A 441 -7.15 8.78 7.00
N GLY A 442 -8.24 8.01 6.87
CA GLY A 442 -9.21 8.22 5.81
C GLY A 442 -9.83 9.62 5.89
N ALA A 443 -10.26 10.03 7.08
CA ALA A 443 -10.83 11.36 7.31
C ALA A 443 -9.81 12.48 7.05
N ILE A 444 -8.55 12.33 7.49
CA ILE A 444 -7.47 13.28 7.23
C ILE A 444 -7.16 13.40 5.74
N LYS A 445 -7.11 12.27 5.01
CA LYS A 445 -6.94 12.27 3.56
C LYS A 445 -8.11 12.96 2.85
N SER A 446 -9.33 12.81 3.34
CA SER A 446 -10.49 13.48 2.74
C SER A 446 -10.53 14.98 3.08
N SER A 447 -10.17 15.36 4.32
CA SER A 447 -10.32 16.73 4.81
C SER A 447 -9.21 17.67 4.36
N CYS A 448 -7.95 17.30 4.55
CA CYS A 448 -6.81 18.15 4.20
C CYS A 448 -5.88 17.52 3.15
N LYS A 449 -6.25 16.37 2.56
CA LYS A 449 -5.48 15.67 1.51
C LYS A 449 -4.09 15.18 1.96
N ALA A 450 -3.74 15.27 3.25
CA ALA A 450 -2.46 14.78 3.75
C ALA A 450 -2.32 13.27 3.52
N GLY A 451 -1.30 12.87 2.75
CA GLY A 451 -1.05 11.47 2.39
C GLY A 451 -1.96 10.89 1.29
N ALA A 452 -2.73 11.73 0.58
CA ALA A 452 -3.60 11.31 -0.52
C ALA A 452 -2.86 11.09 -1.84
N SER A 453 -1.81 11.88 -2.15
CA SER A 453 -1.13 11.83 -3.46
C SER A 453 0.02 10.82 -3.50
N CYS A 454 1.12 11.10 -2.81
CA CYS A 454 2.33 10.25 -2.85
C CYS A 454 2.45 9.26 -1.68
N GLY A 455 1.56 9.35 -0.67
CA GLY A 455 1.50 8.45 0.50
C GLY A 455 2.69 8.51 1.49
N GLY A 456 3.83 9.12 1.13
CA GLY A 456 5.07 9.06 1.91
C GLY A 456 5.01 9.64 3.33
N CYS A 457 4.10 10.57 3.58
CA CYS A 457 3.92 11.23 4.89
C CYS A 457 2.92 10.52 5.81
N VAL A 458 2.19 9.49 5.34
CA VAL A 458 1.10 8.83 6.11
C VAL A 458 1.52 8.39 7.52
N PRO A 459 2.73 7.82 7.76
CA PRO A 459 3.15 7.47 9.11
C PRO A 459 3.25 8.68 10.05
N LEU A 460 3.85 9.79 9.59
CA LEU A 460 4.01 11.01 10.39
C LEU A 460 2.67 11.73 10.59
N VAL A 461 1.83 11.78 9.56
CA VAL A 461 0.43 12.27 9.64
C VAL A 461 -0.35 11.50 10.71
N THR A 462 -0.19 10.17 10.77
CA THR A 462 -0.84 9.34 11.79
C THR A 462 -0.38 9.68 13.20
N GLN A 463 0.92 9.94 13.38
CA GLN A 463 1.47 10.32 14.67
C GLN A 463 0.97 11.70 15.11
N VAL A 464 1.01 12.71 14.23
CA VAL A 464 0.49 14.07 14.51
C VAL A 464 -0.99 14.04 14.83
N MET A 465 -1.79 13.33 14.04
CA MET A 465 -3.23 13.16 14.27
C MET A 465 -3.51 12.58 15.66
N LYS A 466 -2.82 11.47 16.03
CA LYS A 466 -2.98 10.83 17.34
C LYS A 466 -2.54 11.72 18.50
N SER A 467 -1.47 12.49 18.32
CA SER A 467 -0.95 13.45 19.30
C SER A 467 -1.93 14.60 19.53
N GLU A 468 -2.45 15.21 18.47
CA GLU A 468 -3.44 16.29 18.59
C GLU A 468 -4.75 15.80 19.23
N MET A 469 -5.22 14.61 18.83
CA MET A 469 -6.39 13.99 19.46
C MET A 469 -6.16 13.88 20.98
N LYS A 470 -5.00 13.36 21.41
CA LYS A 470 -4.64 13.28 22.82
C LYS A 470 -4.59 14.66 23.51
N ARG A 471 -4.07 15.70 22.83
CA ARG A 471 -3.94 17.07 23.36
C ARG A 471 -5.27 17.74 23.65
N GLN A 472 -6.28 17.54 22.81
CA GLN A 472 -7.59 18.18 22.96
C GLN A 472 -8.42 17.63 24.12
N GLY A 473 -7.89 16.68 24.90
CA GLY A 473 -8.70 15.95 25.86
C GLY A 473 -9.83 15.18 25.18
N LEU A 474 -9.83 15.11 23.84
CA LEU A 474 -10.47 14.03 23.12
C LEU A 474 -9.75 12.80 23.67
N ALA A 475 -10.44 12.04 24.51
CA ALA A 475 -10.10 10.64 24.62
C ALA A 475 -9.93 10.21 23.16
N VAL A 476 -8.74 9.68 22.80
CA VAL A 476 -8.63 8.91 21.55
C VAL A 476 -9.84 8.02 21.63
N ASN A 477 -10.83 8.31 20.79
CA ASN A 477 -12.15 7.85 21.12
C ASN A 477 -12.11 6.36 20.80
N ASN A 478 -11.84 5.57 21.83
CA ASN A 478 -11.71 4.14 21.70
C ASN A 478 -13.09 3.50 21.54
N HIS A 479 -14.19 4.29 21.54
CA HIS A 479 -15.52 3.80 21.22
C HIS A 479 -15.46 2.94 19.97
N LEU A 480 -16.01 1.74 20.09
CA LEU A 480 -16.10 0.80 18.99
C LEU A 480 -16.88 1.40 17.82
N CYS A 481 -17.94 2.18 18.12
CA CYS A 481 -18.71 2.98 17.17
C CYS A 481 -19.66 3.91 17.94
N GLU A 482 -20.55 4.63 17.23
CA GLU A 482 -21.59 5.48 17.82
C GLU A 482 -22.54 4.77 18.81
N HIS A 483 -22.66 3.44 18.72
CA HIS A 483 -23.56 2.63 19.54
C HIS A 483 -22.97 2.27 20.91
N PHE A 484 -21.64 2.13 21.01
CA PHE A 484 -20.97 1.68 22.23
C PHE A 484 -19.82 2.63 22.58
N PRO A 485 -19.89 3.30 23.75
CA PRO A 485 -18.87 4.23 24.18
C PRO A 485 -17.63 3.54 24.79
N TYR A 486 -17.21 2.41 24.22
CA TYR A 486 -16.19 1.52 24.76
C TYR A 486 -15.38 0.90 23.64
N SER A 487 -14.10 0.66 23.87
CA SER A 487 -13.24 -0.18 23.03
C SER A 487 -13.71 -1.62 22.97
N ARG A 488 -13.20 -2.36 21.99
CA ARG A 488 -13.43 -3.81 21.92
C ARG A 488 -12.95 -4.49 23.20
N GLN A 489 -11.79 -4.11 23.72
CA GLN A 489 -11.22 -4.69 24.95
C GLN A 489 -12.11 -4.41 26.16
N GLU A 490 -12.58 -3.17 26.34
CA GLU A 490 -13.51 -2.82 27.41
C GLU A 490 -14.84 -3.57 27.28
N LEU A 491 -15.39 -3.70 26.07
CA LEU A 491 -16.60 -4.48 25.82
C LEU A 491 -16.42 -5.97 26.10
N TYR A 492 -15.24 -6.52 25.82
CA TYR A 492 -14.91 -7.89 26.19
C TYR A 492 -14.96 -8.06 27.71
N HIS A 493 -14.31 -7.16 28.46
CA HIS A 493 -14.35 -7.19 29.92
C HIS A 493 -15.77 -7.03 30.48
N ILE A 494 -16.56 -6.08 29.95
CA ILE A 494 -17.96 -5.87 30.35
C ILE A 494 -18.79 -7.13 30.09
N ALA A 495 -18.69 -7.69 28.88
CA ALA A 495 -19.45 -8.89 28.52
C ALA A 495 -19.09 -10.07 29.43
N ARG A 496 -17.81 -10.22 29.78
CA ARG A 496 -17.32 -11.27 30.67
C ARG A 496 -17.75 -11.09 32.11
N VAL A 497 -17.40 -9.96 32.72
CA VAL A 497 -17.59 -9.69 34.15
C VAL A 497 -19.08 -9.67 34.51
N GLU A 498 -19.91 -9.11 33.64
CA GLU A 498 -21.36 -9.06 33.88
C GLU A 498 -22.13 -10.26 33.32
N GLY A 499 -21.45 -11.18 32.61
CA GLY A 499 -22.08 -12.39 32.06
C GLY A 499 -23.07 -12.13 30.92
N HIS A 500 -22.88 -11.09 30.10
CA HIS A 500 -23.75 -10.82 28.95
C HIS A 500 -23.60 -11.89 27.88
N ARG A 501 -24.70 -12.59 27.57
CA ARG A 501 -24.73 -13.63 26.54
C ARG A 501 -25.33 -13.18 25.21
N THR A 502 -25.99 -12.03 25.14
CA THR A 502 -26.65 -11.56 23.92
C THR A 502 -26.30 -10.11 23.59
N PHE A 503 -26.37 -9.76 22.30
CA PHE A 503 -26.18 -8.38 21.87
C PHE A 503 -27.25 -7.45 22.43
N GLY A 504 -28.51 -7.92 22.52
CA GLY A 504 -29.62 -7.11 23.04
C GLY A 504 -29.41 -6.70 24.50
N THR A 505 -28.99 -7.62 25.37
CA THR A 505 -28.71 -7.31 26.79
C THR A 505 -27.52 -6.36 26.93
N LEU A 506 -26.45 -6.59 26.16
CA LEU A 506 -25.26 -5.74 26.18
C LEU A 506 -25.57 -4.33 25.67
N LEU A 507 -26.30 -4.21 24.55
CA LEU A 507 -26.70 -2.94 23.96
C LEU A 507 -27.65 -2.16 24.86
N ALA A 508 -28.62 -2.83 25.48
CA ALA A 508 -29.60 -2.16 26.34
C ALA A 508 -28.95 -1.56 27.59
N LYS A 509 -27.90 -2.19 28.13
CA LYS A 509 -27.24 -1.72 29.36
C LYS A 509 -26.05 -0.80 29.10
N HIS A 510 -25.29 -1.05 28.04
CA HIS A 510 -23.98 -0.42 27.79
C HIS A 510 -23.88 0.29 26.44
N GLY A 511 -24.98 0.41 25.70
CA GLY A 511 -24.99 1.10 24.42
C GLY A 511 -26.32 1.77 24.10
N LYS A 512 -26.52 2.13 22.83
CA LYS A 512 -27.73 2.79 22.32
C LYS A 512 -27.99 2.45 20.87
N GLY A 513 -29.23 2.63 20.40
CA GLY A 513 -29.62 2.42 19.00
C GLY A 513 -29.92 0.96 18.66
N ARG A 514 -29.62 0.53 17.42
CA ARG A 514 -29.90 -0.83 16.91
C ARG A 514 -28.64 -1.63 16.56
N GLY A 515 -27.46 -1.03 16.69
CA GLY A 515 -26.18 -1.56 16.25
C GLY A 515 -25.93 -1.39 14.74
N CYS A 516 -24.65 -1.28 14.36
CA CYS A 516 -24.19 -1.20 12.98
C CYS A 516 -23.35 -2.42 12.57
N ASP A 517 -22.87 -2.38 11.33
CA ASP A 517 -21.91 -3.31 10.72
C ASP A 517 -20.53 -3.35 11.40
N ILE A 518 -20.23 -2.41 12.31
CA ILE A 518 -19.01 -2.43 13.13
C ILE A 518 -19.22 -3.21 14.43
N CYS A 519 -20.22 -2.80 15.24
CA CYS A 519 -20.36 -3.35 16.59
C CYS A 519 -21.01 -4.72 16.62
N LYS A 520 -21.93 -5.04 15.70
CA LYS A 520 -22.58 -6.36 15.65
C LYS A 520 -21.57 -7.50 15.47
N PRO A 521 -20.70 -7.52 14.44
CA PRO A 521 -19.74 -8.60 14.28
C PRO A 521 -18.65 -8.59 15.35
N ALA A 522 -18.26 -7.41 15.86
CA ALA A 522 -17.30 -7.32 16.96
C ALA A 522 -17.86 -7.93 18.26
N VAL A 523 -19.10 -7.62 18.62
CA VAL A 523 -19.76 -8.23 19.79
C VAL A 523 -20.05 -9.71 19.54
N ALA A 524 -20.44 -10.12 18.32
CA ALA A 524 -20.58 -11.53 17.98
C ALA A 524 -19.30 -12.32 18.24
N SER A 525 -18.16 -11.78 17.81
CA SER A 525 -16.84 -12.35 18.08
C SER A 525 -16.52 -12.40 19.59
N ILE A 526 -16.82 -11.32 20.34
CA ILE A 526 -16.65 -11.30 21.80
C ILE A 526 -17.49 -12.40 22.46
N LEU A 527 -18.79 -12.46 22.17
CA LEU A 527 -19.72 -13.43 22.74
C LEU A 527 -19.32 -14.87 22.38
N ALA A 528 -18.89 -15.12 21.14
CA ALA A 528 -18.40 -16.43 20.72
C ALA A 528 -17.11 -16.82 21.46
N SER A 529 -16.18 -15.87 21.65
CA SER A 529 -14.94 -16.14 22.40
C SER A 529 -15.19 -16.34 23.90
N CYS A 530 -16.26 -15.75 24.44
CA CYS A 530 -16.63 -15.89 25.84
C CYS A 530 -17.39 -17.19 26.10
N TRP A 531 -18.41 -17.47 25.29
CA TRP A 531 -19.44 -18.46 25.62
C TRP A 531 -19.52 -19.61 24.63
N ASN A 532 -18.84 -19.50 23.48
CA ASN A 532 -18.77 -20.49 22.42
C ASN A 532 -20.14 -21.04 21.96
N GLU A 533 -21.18 -20.19 22.00
CA GLU A 533 -22.51 -20.57 21.53
C GLU A 533 -22.57 -20.61 20.00
N PHE A 534 -23.40 -21.49 19.45
CA PHE A 534 -23.57 -21.65 18.00
C PHE A 534 -23.92 -20.31 17.32
N VAL A 535 -23.10 -19.92 16.34
CA VAL A 535 -23.15 -18.58 15.71
C VAL A 535 -24.45 -18.28 14.97
N LEU A 536 -25.20 -19.32 14.56
CA LEU A 536 -26.50 -19.18 13.89
C LEU A 536 -27.70 -19.36 14.81
N LYS A 537 -27.49 -19.46 16.12
CA LYS A 537 -28.57 -19.35 17.11
C LYS A 537 -29.32 -18.02 16.89
N LYS A 538 -30.64 -18.00 17.11
CA LYS A 538 -31.53 -16.87 16.77
C LYS A 538 -31.01 -15.52 17.28
N GLU A 539 -30.45 -15.48 18.47
CA GLU A 539 -29.92 -14.27 19.12
C GLU A 539 -28.60 -13.78 18.50
N HIS A 540 -27.83 -14.67 17.85
CA HIS A 540 -26.49 -14.39 17.31
C HIS A 540 -26.47 -14.23 15.80
N ALA A 541 -27.37 -14.90 15.08
CA ALA A 541 -27.35 -15.02 13.63
C ALA A 541 -27.33 -13.65 12.93
N SER A 542 -28.12 -12.69 13.40
CA SER A 542 -28.20 -11.35 12.79
C SER A 542 -26.98 -10.46 13.05
N LEU A 543 -26.04 -10.93 13.87
CA LEU A 543 -24.81 -10.21 14.21
C LEU A 543 -23.62 -10.61 13.33
N GLN A 544 -23.71 -11.78 12.70
CA GLN A 544 -22.63 -12.36 11.92
C GLN A 544 -22.39 -11.58 10.64
N ASP A 545 -21.14 -11.53 10.20
CA ASP A 545 -20.82 -11.11 8.84
C ASP A 545 -21.30 -12.16 7.82
N SER A 546 -21.25 -11.84 6.53
CA SER A 546 -21.76 -12.73 5.48
C SER A 546 -21.14 -14.14 5.55
N ASN A 547 -19.86 -14.25 5.87
CA ASN A 547 -19.15 -15.52 5.84
C ASN A 547 -19.56 -16.41 7.04
N ASP A 548 -19.61 -15.86 8.26
CA ASP A 548 -20.11 -16.59 9.43
C ASP A 548 -21.63 -16.83 9.33
N TYR A 549 -22.40 -15.95 8.68
CA TYR A 549 -23.85 -16.11 8.50
C TYR A 549 -24.22 -17.31 7.61
N TYR A 550 -23.41 -17.56 6.57
CA TYR A 550 -23.56 -18.68 5.64
C TYR A 550 -22.61 -19.85 5.94
N LEU A 551 -21.82 -19.78 7.01
CA LEU A 551 -20.81 -20.79 7.37
C LEU A 551 -19.92 -21.19 6.18
N ALA A 552 -19.64 -20.25 5.27
CA ALA A 552 -18.91 -20.49 4.04
C ALA A 552 -18.32 -19.18 3.49
N ASN A 553 -17.19 -19.25 2.78
CA ASN A 553 -16.60 -18.05 2.18
C ASN A 553 -17.35 -17.69 0.90
N ILE A 554 -17.92 -16.48 0.83
CA ILE A 554 -18.47 -15.96 -0.41
C ILE A 554 -17.35 -15.66 -1.43
N GLN A 555 -17.60 -15.98 -2.70
CA GLN A 555 -16.72 -15.76 -3.84
C GLN A 555 -17.20 -14.57 -4.67
N ARG A 556 -16.35 -14.11 -5.60
CA ARG A 556 -16.62 -12.91 -6.43
C ARG A 556 -17.90 -13.00 -7.25
N ASP A 557 -18.31 -14.19 -7.64
CA ASP A 557 -19.51 -14.47 -8.44
C ASP A 557 -20.75 -14.80 -7.60
N GLY A 558 -20.68 -14.65 -6.28
CA GLY A 558 -21.77 -14.96 -5.36
C GLY A 558 -21.86 -16.44 -4.93
N THR A 559 -20.96 -17.30 -5.43
CA THR A 559 -20.85 -18.69 -5.00
C THR A 559 -20.05 -18.80 -3.69
N TYR A 560 -19.91 -20.01 -3.16
CA TYR A 560 -19.28 -20.28 -1.88
C TYR A 560 -18.18 -21.32 -2.01
N SER A 561 -17.22 -21.27 -1.09
CA SER A 561 -16.20 -22.31 -0.94
C SER A 561 -16.45 -23.21 0.27
N VAL A 562 -16.13 -24.49 0.10
CA VAL A 562 -16.26 -25.56 1.09
C VAL A 562 -14.87 -26.12 1.38
N VAL A 563 -14.46 -26.04 2.64
CA VAL A 563 -13.15 -26.50 3.09
C VAL A 563 -13.34 -27.44 4.28
N PRO A 564 -13.35 -28.77 4.06
CA PRO A 564 -13.37 -29.72 5.16
C PRO A 564 -12.09 -29.61 6.00
N ARG A 565 -12.21 -29.88 7.30
CA ARG A 565 -11.06 -29.92 8.20
C ARG A 565 -10.21 -31.16 7.90
N MET A 566 -8.89 -30.96 7.80
CA MET A 566 -7.88 -32.02 7.69
C MET A 566 -6.78 -31.71 8.71
N PRO A 567 -6.95 -32.14 9.98
CA PRO A 567 -6.03 -31.80 11.06
C PRO A 567 -4.58 -32.18 10.73
N GLY A 568 -3.64 -31.25 10.93
CA GLY A 568 -2.24 -31.48 10.60
C GLY A 568 -1.93 -31.72 9.12
N GLY A 569 -2.93 -31.57 8.22
CA GLY A 569 -2.82 -31.95 6.82
C GLY A 569 -3.00 -33.44 6.55
N GLU A 570 -3.44 -34.22 7.53
CA GLU A 570 -3.64 -35.66 7.41
C GLU A 570 -5.04 -36.00 6.88
N VAL A 571 -5.11 -36.91 5.91
CA VAL A 571 -6.35 -37.41 5.31
C VAL A 571 -6.18 -38.87 4.89
N THR A 572 -7.19 -39.70 5.17
CA THR A 572 -7.20 -41.11 4.76
C THR A 572 -7.46 -41.23 3.24
N PRO A 573 -7.05 -42.34 2.60
CA PRO A 573 -7.40 -42.59 1.19
C PRO A 573 -8.91 -42.52 0.92
N ASP A 574 -9.73 -43.13 1.78
CA ASP A 574 -11.20 -43.09 1.65
C ASP A 574 -11.76 -41.67 1.82
N GLY A 575 -11.21 -40.89 2.77
CA GLY A 575 -11.58 -39.49 2.94
C GLY A 575 -11.23 -38.64 1.72
N LEU A 576 -10.06 -38.87 1.11
CA LEU A 576 -9.64 -38.18 -0.12
C LEU A 576 -10.54 -38.55 -1.30
N ILE A 577 -10.93 -39.83 -1.43
CA ILE A 577 -11.90 -40.30 -2.42
C ILE A 577 -13.25 -39.62 -2.21
N ALA A 578 -13.75 -39.55 -0.97
CA ALA A 578 -15.02 -38.91 -0.63
C ALA A 578 -15.03 -37.42 -1.02
N VAL A 579 -13.96 -36.66 -0.70
CA VAL A 579 -13.81 -35.26 -1.14
C VAL A 579 -13.85 -35.14 -2.65
N GLY A 580 -13.14 -36.01 -3.37
CA GLY A 580 -13.14 -36.03 -4.83
C GLY A 580 -14.52 -36.36 -5.44
N GLN A 581 -15.25 -37.31 -4.84
CA GLN A 581 -16.61 -37.68 -5.26
C GLN A 581 -17.60 -36.53 -5.05
N VAL A 582 -17.57 -35.88 -3.89
CA VAL A 582 -18.39 -34.70 -3.58
C VAL A 582 -18.07 -33.57 -4.56
N ALA A 583 -16.79 -33.23 -4.75
CA ALA A 583 -16.39 -32.19 -5.71
C ALA A 583 -16.90 -32.48 -7.13
N LYS A 584 -16.77 -33.73 -7.60
CA LYS A 584 -17.27 -34.15 -8.92
C LYS A 584 -18.79 -34.07 -9.02
N LYS A 585 -19.51 -34.53 -8.01
CA LYS A 585 -20.99 -34.53 -7.97
C LYS A 585 -21.57 -33.12 -8.07
N TYR A 586 -20.96 -32.16 -7.39
CA TYR A 586 -21.42 -30.77 -7.35
C TYR A 586 -20.72 -29.86 -8.37
N GLY A 587 -19.80 -30.39 -9.18
CA GLY A 587 -19.07 -29.65 -10.20
C GLY A 587 -18.17 -28.57 -9.62
N LEU A 588 -17.48 -28.82 -8.51
CA LEU A 588 -16.68 -27.83 -7.78
C LEU A 588 -15.24 -27.77 -8.29
N TYR A 589 -14.69 -26.56 -8.39
CA TYR A 589 -13.25 -26.36 -8.61
C TYR A 589 -12.47 -26.75 -7.36
N THR A 590 -11.39 -27.52 -7.49
CA THR A 590 -10.60 -28.04 -6.38
C THR A 590 -9.18 -27.49 -6.38
N LYS A 591 -8.67 -27.13 -5.19
CA LYS A 591 -7.30 -26.64 -5.01
C LYS A 591 -6.70 -27.07 -3.68
N ILE A 592 -5.45 -27.55 -3.73
CA ILE A 592 -4.66 -27.76 -2.52
C ILE A 592 -4.16 -26.41 -2.00
N THR A 593 -4.40 -26.14 -0.73
CA THR A 593 -4.03 -24.88 -0.07
C THR A 593 -2.69 -24.98 0.65
N GLY A 594 -2.05 -23.84 0.89
CA GLY A 594 -0.83 -23.77 1.71
C GLY A 594 -1.05 -24.13 3.20
N GLY A 595 -2.28 -24.41 3.63
CA GLY A 595 -2.60 -24.96 4.95
C GLY A 595 -2.80 -26.47 4.95
N GLN A 596 -2.36 -27.17 3.89
CA GLN A 596 -2.49 -28.62 3.72
C GLN A 596 -3.94 -29.12 3.73
N ARG A 597 -4.82 -28.41 3.00
CA ARG A 597 -6.24 -28.76 2.85
C ARG A 597 -6.70 -28.69 1.41
N VAL A 598 -7.81 -29.34 1.10
CA VAL A 598 -8.53 -29.19 -0.18
C VAL A 598 -9.61 -28.12 -0.03
N ASP A 599 -9.57 -27.12 -0.91
CA ASP A 599 -10.59 -26.08 -1.02
C ASP A 599 -11.44 -26.33 -2.27
N MET A 600 -12.76 -26.37 -2.10
CA MET A 600 -13.74 -26.66 -3.15
C MET A 600 -14.59 -25.41 -3.42
N PHE A 601 -14.55 -24.87 -4.62
CA PHE A 601 -15.16 -23.59 -5.00
C PHE A 601 -16.31 -23.76 -5.98
N GLY A 602 -17.24 -22.81 -5.99
CA GLY A 602 -18.37 -22.77 -6.93
C GLY A 602 -19.67 -23.37 -6.36
N ALA A 603 -19.72 -23.68 -5.07
CA ALA A 603 -20.92 -24.19 -4.43
C ALA A 603 -21.98 -23.08 -4.36
N ARG A 604 -23.21 -23.37 -4.77
CA ARG A 604 -24.35 -22.45 -4.55
C ARG A 604 -24.86 -22.59 -3.11
N VAL A 605 -25.50 -21.53 -2.61
CA VAL A 605 -25.93 -21.48 -1.20
C VAL A 605 -26.83 -22.65 -0.82
N GLU A 606 -27.76 -23.05 -1.70
CA GLU A 606 -28.69 -24.15 -1.49
C GLU A 606 -28.05 -25.54 -1.57
N GLN A 607 -26.85 -25.64 -2.17
CA GLN A 607 -26.09 -26.89 -2.23
C GLN A 607 -25.31 -27.15 -0.94
N LEU A 608 -24.95 -26.11 -0.19
CA LEU A 608 -24.06 -26.21 0.97
C LEU A 608 -24.53 -27.26 2.00
N PRO A 609 -25.81 -27.32 2.43
CA PRO A 609 -26.23 -28.33 3.41
C PRO A 609 -26.04 -29.77 2.91
N PHE A 610 -26.28 -30.03 1.62
CA PHE A 610 -26.14 -31.37 1.05
C PHE A 610 -24.67 -31.77 0.89
N ILE A 611 -23.82 -30.84 0.46
CA ILE A 611 -22.36 -31.04 0.40
C ILE A 611 -21.83 -31.41 1.79
N TRP A 612 -22.22 -30.66 2.82
CA TRP A 612 -21.77 -30.92 4.19
C TRP A 612 -22.35 -32.19 4.79
N GLU A 613 -23.58 -32.57 4.47
CA GLU A 613 -24.18 -33.84 4.89
C GLU A 613 -23.34 -35.04 4.40
N GLU A 614 -22.87 -35.02 3.16
CA GLU A 614 -21.98 -36.06 2.60
C GLU A 614 -20.57 -36.03 3.21
N LEU A 615 -20.00 -34.84 3.39
CA LEU A 615 -18.67 -34.70 4.01
C LEU A 615 -18.67 -35.16 5.48
N ILE A 616 -19.72 -34.83 6.24
CA ILE A 616 -19.89 -35.27 7.63
C ILE A 616 -20.08 -36.78 7.70
N ALA A 617 -20.86 -37.37 6.78
CA ALA A 617 -21.00 -38.81 6.69
C ALA A 617 -19.65 -39.52 6.39
N ALA A 618 -18.74 -38.85 5.68
CA ALA A 618 -17.37 -39.29 5.44
C ALA A 618 -16.39 -38.96 6.59
N GLY A 619 -16.87 -38.37 7.70
CA GLY A 619 -16.07 -38.10 8.89
C GLY A 619 -15.39 -36.72 8.94
N PHE A 620 -15.71 -35.81 8.01
CA PHE A 620 -15.17 -34.45 8.02
C PHE A 620 -15.97 -33.50 8.92
N GLU A 621 -15.28 -32.50 9.47
CA GLU A 621 -15.85 -31.37 10.22
C GLU A 621 -15.63 -30.05 9.48
N SER A 622 -16.28 -28.97 9.94
CA SER A 622 -16.02 -27.62 9.44
C SER A 622 -14.56 -27.21 9.61
N GLY A 623 -13.92 -26.83 8.50
CA GLY A 623 -12.59 -26.22 8.51
C GLY A 623 -12.56 -24.80 9.07
N HIS A 624 -13.73 -24.18 9.37
CA HIS A 624 -13.88 -22.77 9.74
C HIS A 624 -13.14 -21.81 8.80
N ALA A 625 -13.04 -22.18 7.52
CA ALA A 625 -12.39 -21.35 6.51
C ALA A 625 -13.14 -20.05 6.23
N TYR A 626 -14.33 -19.86 6.78
CA TYR A 626 -15.15 -18.65 6.66
C TYR A 626 -14.94 -17.67 7.82
N GLY A 627 -14.89 -18.18 9.06
CA GLY A 627 -14.86 -17.32 10.25
C GLY A 627 -13.49 -16.72 10.59
N LYS A 628 -13.48 -15.73 11.49
CA LYS A 628 -12.26 -15.27 12.17
C LYS A 628 -11.91 -16.25 13.31
N ALA A 629 -11.40 -17.41 12.92
CA ALA A 629 -11.08 -18.52 13.81
C ALA A 629 -9.71 -19.13 13.48
N LEU A 630 -9.34 -20.20 14.20
CA LEU A 630 -8.25 -21.08 13.78
C LEU A 630 -8.53 -21.65 12.39
N ARG A 631 -7.65 -21.32 11.43
CA ARG A 631 -7.80 -21.76 10.04
C ARG A 631 -7.09 -23.05 9.70
N THR A 632 -5.94 -23.33 10.31
CA THR A 632 -5.10 -24.49 10.00
C THR A 632 -3.96 -24.57 11.00
N VAL A 633 -3.56 -25.79 11.33
CA VAL A 633 -2.27 -26.10 11.92
C VAL A 633 -1.45 -26.87 10.88
N LYS A 634 -0.54 -26.17 10.20
CA LYS A 634 0.33 -26.78 9.19
C LYS A 634 1.38 -27.63 9.90
N SER A 635 1.62 -28.84 9.44
CA SER A 635 2.64 -29.74 9.99
C SER A 635 3.66 -30.15 8.94
N CYS A 636 4.84 -30.57 9.36
CA CYS A 636 5.67 -31.46 8.54
C CYS A 636 5.44 -32.91 8.97
N VAL A 637 5.93 -33.87 8.18
CA VAL A 637 5.76 -35.31 8.47
C VAL A 637 6.52 -35.81 9.72
N GLY A 638 7.24 -34.93 10.42
CA GLY A 638 7.81 -35.18 11.75
C GLY A 638 8.82 -36.32 11.81
N SER A 639 9.11 -36.78 13.03
CA SER A 639 9.93 -37.98 13.28
C SER A 639 9.28 -39.27 12.78
N THR A 640 7.98 -39.26 12.47
CA THR A 640 7.23 -40.40 11.92
C THR A 640 7.76 -40.83 10.56
N TRP A 641 8.14 -39.89 9.69
CA TRP A 641 8.60 -40.20 8.32
C TRP A 641 9.88 -39.47 7.89
N CYS A 642 10.15 -38.27 8.41
CA CYS A 642 11.32 -37.50 8.00
C CYS A 642 12.57 -38.01 8.72
N ARG A 643 13.62 -38.35 7.97
CA ARG A 643 14.93 -38.74 8.54
C ARG A 643 15.59 -37.69 9.45
N TYR A 644 15.13 -36.44 9.38
CA TYR A 644 15.60 -35.33 10.21
C TYR A 644 14.61 -34.94 11.32
N GLY A 645 13.45 -35.59 11.37
CA GLY A 645 12.42 -35.29 12.36
C GLY A 645 12.91 -35.70 13.75
N VAL A 646 12.84 -34.76 14.68
CA VAL A 646 13.17 -34.93 16.09
C VAL A 646 11.90 -35.18 16.90
N GLY A 647 10.86 -34.36 16.67
CA GLY A 647 9.55 -34.50 17.33
C GLY A 647 8.45 -34.98 16.38
N ASP A 648 7.41 -35.58 16.96
CA ASP A 648 6.17 -35.91 16.24
C ASP A 648 5.34 -34.64 16.03
N SER A 649 5.68 -33.91 14.96
CA SER A 649 4.95 -32.71 14.59
C SER A 649 3.56 -32.96 14.04
N VAL A 650 3.28 -34.17 13.52
CA VAL A 650 1.95 -34.49 12.98
C VAL A 650 0.98 -34.69 14.12
N GLY A 651 1.33 -35.56 15.09
CA GLY A 651 0.52 -35.80 16.28
C GLY A 651 0.23 -34.51 17.05
N LEU A 652 1.25 -33.71 17.31
CA LEU A 652 1.07 -32.42 17.99
C LEU A 652 0.23 -31.44 17.16
N ALA A 653 0.39 -31.38 15.84
CA ALA A 653 -0.44 -30.51 15.01
C ALA A 653 -1.93 -30.92 15.02
N ILE A 654 -2.21 -32.22 14.99
CA ILE A 654 -3.57 -32.76 15.09
C ILE A 654 -4.18 -32.41 16.44
N GLU A 655 -3.41 -32.58 17.53
CA GLU A 655 -3.86 -32.24 18.88
C GLU A 655 -4.19 -30.75 19.00
N LEU A 656 -3.25 -29.87 18.63
CA LEU A 656 -3.48 -28.42 18.71
C LEU A 656 -4.64 -27.99 17.80
N GLU A 657 -4.79 -28.58 16.61
CA GLU A 657 -5.91 -28.25 15.74
C GLU A 657 -7.26 -28.66 16.34
N ASN A 658 -7.31 -29.82 17.01
CA ASN A 658 -8.52 -30.31 17.68
C ASN A 658 -8.82 -29.59 18.99
N ARG A 659 -7.79 -29.11 19.71
CA ARG A 659 -7.97 -28.30 20.92
C ARG A 659 -8.54 -26.92 20.57
N TYR A 660 -7.97 -26.26 19.57
CA TYR A 660 -8.31 -24.86 19.26
C TYR A 660 -9.35 -24.69 18.14
N LYS A 661 -9.97 -25.77 17.65
CA LYS A 661 -11.08 -25.66 16.69
C LYS A 661 -12.28 -24.97 17.34
N GLY A 662 -13.00 -24.18 16.55
CA GLY A 662 -14.13 -23.39 17.03
C GLY A 662 -13.74 -22.04 17.64
N LEU A 663 -12.54 -21.88 18.21
CA LEU A 663 -12.10 -20.63 18.81
C LEU A 663 -12.20 -19.45 17.83
N ARG A 664 -13.18 -18.57 18.09
CA ARG A 664 -13.29 -17.27 17.42
C ARG A 664 -12.32 -16.29 18.07
N THR A 665 -11.71 -15.44 17.26
CA THR A 665 -10.64 -14.51 17.65
C THR A 665 -10.84 -13.18 16.93
N PRO A 666 -10.20 -12.08 17.40
CA PRO A 666 -10.31 -10.78 16.75
C PRO A 666 -10.00 -10.83 15.24
N HIS A 667 -9.08 -11.71 14.82
CA HIS A 667 -8.81 -12.01 13.43
C HIS A 667 -8.39 -13.47 13.26
N LYS A 668 -8.56 -14.05 12.05
CA LYS A 668 -8.12 -15.41 11.72
C LYS A 668 -6.66 -15.68 12.11
N ILE A 669 -6.41 -16.84 12.71
CA ILE A 669 -5.09 -17.31 13.17
C ILE A 669 -4.69 -18.60 12.45
N LYS A 670 -3.39 -18.81 12.30
CA LYS A 670 -2.78 -20.02 11.71
C LYS A 670 -1.63 -20.47 12.57
N PHE A 671 -1.44 -21.78 12.65
CA PHE A 671 -0.33 -22.39 13.40
C PHE A 671 0.60 -23.13 12.44
N GLY A 672 1.84 -23.36 12.88
CA GLY A 672 2.77 -24.24 12.20
C GLY A 672 3.58 -25.05 13.20
N VAL A 673 3.64 -26.37 13.00
CA VAL A 673 4.35 -27.30 13.88
C VAL A 673 5.40 -28.03 13.04
N SER A 674 6.68 -27.79 13.36
CA SER A 674 7.81 -28.41 12.66
C SER A 674 8.52 -29.40 13.58
N GLY A 675 8.77 -30.61 13.07
CA GLY A 675 9.45 -31.66 13.81
C GLY A 675 10.96 -31.46 13.92
N CYS A 676 11.53 -30.41 13.31
CA CYS A 676 12.93 -30.00 13.48
C CYS A 676 13.16 -28.56 12.99
N THR A 677 14.37 -28.05 13.18
CA THR A 677 14.80 -26.69 12.81
C THR A 677 14.83 -26.40 11.31
N ARG A 678 14.66 -27.42 10.45
CA ARG A 678 14.46 -27.22 8.99
C ARG A 678 13.11 -26.58 8.65
N GLU A 679 12.19 -26.58 9.62
CA GLU A 679 11.02 -25.72 9.61
C GLU A 679 10.07 -25.86 8.41
N CYS A 680 9.91 -27.09 7.88
CA CYS A 680 9.06 -27.32 6.69
C CYS A 680 7.58 -26.90 6.85
N ALA A 681 7.11 -26.66 8.08
CA ALA A 681 5.77 -26.15 8.34
C ALA A 681 5.67 -24.61 8.27
N GLU A 682 6.77 -23.88 8.04
CA GLU A 682 6.84 -22.41 8.10
C GLU A 682 6.32 -21.88 9.44
N ALA A 683 6.59 -22.58 10.55
CA ALA A 683 6.17 -22.27 11.91
C ALA A 683 6.39 -20.79 12.30
N GLN A 684 7.55 -20.22 11.98
CA GLN A 684 7.86 -18.81 12.28
C GLN A 684 7.09 -17.84 11.38
N GLY A 685 6.46 -18.28 10.29
CA GLY A 685 5.57 -17.46 9.48
C GLY A 685 4.12 -17.40 9.99
N LYS A 686 3.80 -18.06 11.10
CA LYS A 686 2.42 -18.24 11.61
C LYS A 686 2.18 -17.48 12.91
N ASP A 687 0.91 -17.32 13.28
CA ASP A 687 0.51 -16.63 14.51
C ASP A 687 1.04 -17.37 15.76
N VAL A 688 1.09 -18.70 15.69
CA VAL A 688 1.79 -19.58 16.65
C VAL A 688 2.67 -20.56 15.89
N GLY A 689 3.96 -20.58 16.21
CA GLY A 689 4.96 -21.46 15.64
C GLY A 689 5.51 -22.39 16.70
N VAL A 690 5.59 -23.68 16.41
CA VAL A 690 6.16 -24.70 17.29
C VAL A 690 7.25 -25.46 16.54
N ILE A 691 8.44 -25.56 17.13
CA ILE A 691 9.58 -26.25 16.51
C ILE A 691 10.19 -27.22 17.51
N ALA A 692 10.29 -28.50 17.15
CA ALA A 692 10.89 -29.51 18.02
C ALA A 692 12.40 -29.30 18.18
N THR A 693 12.88 -29.56 19.39
CA THR A 693 14.29 -29.67 19.76
C THR A 693 14.54 -31.06 20.35
N GLU A 694 15.80 -31.42 20.62
CA GLU A 694 16.12 -32.68 21.31
C GLU A 694 15.61 -32.72 22.76
N LYS A 695 15.25 -31.57 23.33
CA LYS A 695 14.84 -31.43 24.73
C LYS A 695 13.35 -31.17 24.91
N GLY A 696 12.62 -30.84 23.85
CA GLY A 696 11.21 -30.47 23.91
C GLY A 696 10.78 -29.63 22.72
N TRP A 697 10.07 -28.53 23.00
CA TRP A 697 9.49 -27.65 21.98
C TRP A 697 9.83 -26.18 22.19
N ASN A 698 10.23 -25.51 21.11
CA ASN A 698 10.36 -24.06 21.08
C ASN A 698 9.04 -23.43 20.62
N LEU A 699 8.56 -22.44 21.36
CA LEU A 699 7.32 -21.72 21.11
C LEU A 699 7.62 -20.30 20.58
N TYR A 700 7.10 -20.02 19.39
CA TYR A 700 7.18 -18.73 18.72
C TYR A 700 5.77 -18.15 18.56
N VAL A 701 5.61 -16.83 18.69
CA VAL A 701 4.30 -16.17 18.56
C VAL A 701 4.37 -14.89 17.71
N CYS A 702 3.20 -14.44 17.23
CA CYS A 702 3.02 -13.16 16.54
C CYS A 702 3.66 -13.05 15.15
N GLY A 703 3.80 -14.18 14.42
CA GLY A 703 4.19 -14.18 13.01
C GLY A 703 3.03 -13.85 12.06
N ASN A 704 3.36 -13.51 10.81
CA ASN A 704 2.38 -13.20 9.77
C ASN A 704 2.92 -13.49 8.37
N GLY A 705 2.32 -14.43 7.64
CA GLY A 705 2.55 -14.65 6.20
C GLY A 705 1.63 -13.83 5.27
N GLY A 706 1.28 -12.59 5.65
CA GLY A 706 0.34 -11.73 4.92
C GLY A 706 1.01 -10.60 4.12
N MET A 707 0.25 -9.54 3.81
CA MET A 707 0.71 -8.35 3.05
C MET A 707 2.00 -7.72 3.59
N LYS A 708 2.18 -7.76 4.92
CA LYS A 708 3.42 -7.37 5.61
C LYS A 708 3.98 -8.60 6.31
N PRO A 709 4.86 -9.39 5.65
CA PRO A 709 5.39 -10.60 6.25
C PRO A 709 6.21 -10.27 7.50
N ARG A 710 6.09 -11.10 8.52
CA ARG A 710 6.77 -10.94 9.81
C ARG A 710 7.06 -12.30 10.40
N HIS A 711 8.28 -12.53 10.87
CA HIS A 711 8.60 -13.72 11.64
C HIS A 711 8.01 -13.64 13.06
N ALA A 712 7.54 -14.77 13.55
CA ALA A 712 7.16 -14.98 14.94
C ALA A 712 8.42 -14.93 15.81
N GLU A 713 8.24 -14.48 17.05
CA GLU A 713 9.33 -14.30 18.01
C GLU A 713 9.29 -15.42 19.04
N LEU A 714 10.46 -15.93 19.39
CA LEU A 714 10.65 -16.95 20.40
C LEU A 714 10.27 -16.40 21.78
N ILE A 715 9.37 -17.08 22.49
CA ILE A 715 9.00 -16.71 23.86
C ILE A 715 9.44 -17.74 24.90
N ALA A 716 9.61 -19.00 24.49
CA ALA A 716 10.10 -20.07 25.36
C ALA A 716 10.75 -21.19 24.54
N SER A 717 11.73 -21.87 25.13
CA SER A 717 12.48 -22.97 24.51
C SER A 717 12.42 -24.23 25.34
N ASP A 718 12.63 -25.38 24.70
CA ASP A 718 12.76 -26.70 25.33
C ASP A 718 11.59 -27.05 26.27
N LEU A 719 10.37 -26.65 25.90
CA LEU A 719 9.17 -26.90 26.68
C LEU A 719 8.76 -28.36 26.63
N ASP A 720 8.30 -28.90 27.76
CA ASP A 720 7.48 -30.10 27.78
C ASP A 720 6.10 -29.83 27.15
N HIS A 721 5.42 -30.93 26.82
CA HIS A 721 4.13 -30.89 26.13
C HIS A 721 3.07 -30.08 26.88
N ASP A 722 2.91 -30.30 28.19
CA ASP A 722 1.83 -29.69 28.96
C ASP A 722 2.09 -28.19 29.17
N THR A 723 3.35 -27.82 29.40
CA THR A 723 3.75 -26.40 29.49
C THR A 723 3.55 -25.67 28.16
N LEU A 724 3.87 -26.31 27.03
CA LEU A 724 3.62 -25.76 25.70
C LEU A 724 2.14 -25.42 25.50
N VAL A 725 1.24 -26.37 25.79
CA VAL A 725 -0.21 -26.18 25.64
C VAL A 725 -0.70 -25.05 26.55
N ARG A 726 -0.29 -25.01 27.84
CA ARG A 726 -0.66 -23.92 28.76
C ARG A 726 -0.22 -22.54 28.23
N TYR A 727 0.99 -22.42 27.70
CA TYR A 727 1.47 -21.14 27.18
C TYR A 727 0.71 -20.70 25.92
N ILE A 728 0.32 -21.65 25.05
CA ILE A 728 -0.53 -21.34 23.90
C ILE A 728 -1.93 -20.90 24.35
N ASP A 729 -2.54 -21.58 25.34
CA ASP A 729 -3.84 -21.21 25.91
C ASP A 729 -3.81 -19.77 26.43
N ARG A 730 -2.82 -19.46 27.27
CA ARG A 730 -2.62 -18.12 27.84
C ARG A 730 -2.41 -17.06 26.76
N PHE A 731 -1.53 -17.33 25.79
CA PHE A 731 -1.26 -16.41 24.68
C PHE A 731 -2.52 -16.10 23.88
N LEU A 732 -3.27 -17.13 23.48
CA LEU A 732 -4.47 -16.98 22.68
C LEU A 732 -5.56 -16.21 23.45
N MET A 733 -5.81 -16.57 24.71
CA MET A 733 -6.84 -15.90 25.50
C MET A 733 -6.45 -14.47 25.85
N PHE A 734 -5.18 -14.20 26.11
CA PHE A 734 -4.70 -12.83 26.33
C PHE A 734 -4.83 -11.98 25.05
N TYR A 735 -4.50 -12.52 23.88
CA TYR A 735 -4.74 -11.87 22.60
C TYR A 735 -6.24 -11.63 22.35
N VAL A 736 -7.10 -12.63 22.60
CA VAL A 736 -8.56 -12.53 22.49
C VAL A 736 -9.11 -11.43 23.39
N ARG A 737 -8.58 -11.29 24.61
CA ARG A 737 -8.99 -10.29 25.60
C ARG A 737 -8.57 -8.87 25.22
N THR A 738 -7.35 -8.71 24.71
CA THR A 738 -6.71 -7.38 24.63
C THR A 738 -6.60 -6.79 23.23
N ALA A 739 -6.64 -7.60 22.17
CA ALA A 739 -6.48 -7.08 20.81
C ALA A 739 -7.70 -6.31 20.32
N ASP A 740 -7.49 -5.41 19.38
CA ASP A 740 -8.55 -4.62 18.76
C ASP A 740 -9.26 -5.40 17.63
N ARG A 741 -10.38 -4.86 17.14
CA ARG A 741 -11.20 -5.44 16.08
C ARG A 741 -10.39 -5.68 14.81
N LEU A 742 -10.45 -6.91 14.29
CA LEU A 742 -9.74 -7.32 13.06
C LEU A 742 -8.21 -7.12 13.11
N GLN A 743 -7.63 -6.99 14.31
CA GLN A 743 -6.19 -6.83 14.49
C GLN A 743 -5.49 -8.19 14.44
N ARG A 744 -4.45 -8.33 13.61
CA ARG A 744 -3.59 -9.53 13.59
C ARG A 744 -2.70 -9.58 14.83
N THR A 745 -2.34 -10.78 15.28
CA THR A 745 -1.39 -11.01 16.40
C THR A 745 -0.10 -10.21 16.25
N SER A 746 0.47 -10.15 15.02
CA SER A 746 1.67 -9.37 14.72
C SER A 746 1.52 -7.87 14.99
N VAL A 747 0.40 -7.28 14.55
CA VAL A 747 0.12 -5.84 14.72
C VAL A 747 -0.28 -5.55 16.17
N TRP A 748 -0.97 -6.48 16.82
CA TRP A 748 -1.27 -6.40 18.24
C TRP A 748 0.01 -6.37 19.07
N ARG A 749 0.95 -7.29 18.82
CA ARG A 749 2.27 -7.28 19.48
C ARG A 749 2.99 -5.95 19.28
N ASP A 750 3.03 -5.42 18.07
CA ASP A 750 3.76 -4.17 17.79
C ASP A 750 3.16 -2.94 18.50
N ASN A 751 1.86 -3.00 18.84
CA ASN A 751 1.15 -1.96 19.58
C ASN A 751 1.07 -2.23 21.10
N LEU A 752 1.52 -3.41 21.56
CA LEU A 752 1.44 -3.78 22.97
C LEU A 752 2.46 -2.98 23.76
N GLU A 753 2.00 -2.24 24.77
CA GLU A 753 2.88 -1.49 25.67
C GLU A 753 3.80 -2.46 26.43
N GLY A 754 5.10 -2.18 26.43
CA GLY A 754 6.12 -3.11 26.94
C GLY A 754 6.50 -4.25 25.98
N GLY A 755 5.85 -4.35 24.81
CA GLY A 755 6.24 -5.23 23.71
C GLY A 755 6.28 -6.72 24.07
N LEU A 756 7.24 -7.44 23.49
CA LEU A 756 7.40 -8.89 23.68
C LEU A 756 7.74 -9.27 25.13
N GLU A 757 8.55 -8.45 25.82
CA GLU A 757 8.94 -8.70 27.21
C GLU A 757 7.72 -8.70 28.13
N TYR A 758 6.82 -7.72 27.96
CA TYR A 758 5.57 -7.70 28.71
C TYR A 758 4.69 -8.91 28.39
N LEU A 759 4.62 -9.33 27.13
CA LEU A 759 3.86 -10.53 26.75
C LEU A 759 4.43 -11.80 27.41
N ILE A 760 5.76 -11.94 27.44
CA ILE A 760 6.46 -13.03 28.13
C ILE A 760 6.11 -13.01 29.62
N ASP A 761 6.20 -11.85 30.25
CA ASP A 761 5.87 -11.68 31.67
C ASP A 761 4.43 -12.11 32.01
N VAL A 762 3.46 -11.78 31.16
CA VAL A 762 2.06 -12.18 31.37
C VAL A 762 1.86 -13.68 31.14
N VAL A 763 2.39 -14.22 30.04
CA VAL A 763 2.13 -15.60 29.63
C VAL A 763 2.93 -16.62 30.46
N ILE A 764 4.18 -16.31 30.78
CA ILE A 764 5.14 -17.24 31.39
C ILE A 764 5.25 -16.98 32.89
N ASN A 765 5.52 -15.72 33.27
CA ASN A 765 5.78 -15.35 34.66
C ASN A 765 4.51 -15.03 35.46
N ASP A 766 3.34 -15.13 34.82
CA ASP A 766 2.03 -14.81 35.40
C ASP A 766 2.01 -13.49 36.17
N LYS A 767 2.64 -12.45 35.60
CA LYS A 767 2.81 -11.15 36.26
C LYS A 767 1.52 -10.49 36.71
N LEU A 768 0.39 -10.85 36.09
CA LEU A 768 -0.93 -10.32 36.40
C LEU A 768 -1.77 -11.24 37.30
N ASP A 769 -1.28 -12.44 37.61
CA ASP A 769 -1.98 -13.46 38.42
C ASP A 769 -3.32 -13.89 37.79
N ILE A 770 -3.31 -14.09 36.46
CA ILE A 770 -4.51 -14.42 35.64
C ILE A 770 -4.34 -15.69 34.82
N ALA A 771 -3.19 -16.37 34.86
CA ALA A 771 -2.93 -17.53 34.01
C ALA A 771 -3.97 -18.65 34.18
N ALA A 772 -4.35 -18.95 35.42
CA ALA A 772 -5.37 -19.97 35.72
C ALA A 772 -6.75 -19.59 35.14
N GLU A 773 -7.09 -18.29 35.13
CA GLU A 773 -8.32 -17.80 34.51
C GLU A 773 -8.26 -18.00 33.00
N LEU A 774 -7.17 -17.57 32.33
CA LEU A 774 -7.00 -17.71 30.88
C LEU A 774 -7.06 -19.19 30.44
N GLU A 775 -6.45 -20.10 31.21
CA GLU A 775 -6.51 -21.54 30.95
C GLU A 775 -7.94 -22.09 31.10
N ALA A 776 -8.66 -21.71 32.15
CA ALA A 776 -10.05 -22.11 32.35
C ALA A 776 -10.99 -21.57 31.25
N GLU A 777 -10.74 -20.36 30.76
CA GLU A 777 -11.49 -19.78 29.65
C GLU A 777 -11.27 -20.55 28.34
N MET A 778 -10.02 -20.95 28.05
CA MET A 778 -9.74 -21.80 26.90
C MET A 778 -10.39 -23.18 27.07
N GLN A 779 -10.32 -23.76 28.26
CA GLN A 779 -10.91 -25.07 28.52
C GLN A 779 -12.43 -25.06 28.33
N LEU A 780 -13.13 -23.97 28.67
CA LEU A 780 -14.54 -23.80 28.35
C LEU A 780 -14.81 -23.89 26.85
N VAL A 781 -13.97 -23.27 26.01
CA VAL A 781 -14.12 -23.34 24.54
C VAL A 781 -13.92 -24.77 24.04
N VAL A 782 -12.91 -25.47 24.58
CA VAL A 782 -12.64 -26.89 24.26
C VAL A 782 -13.84 -27.77 24.62
N ASP A 783 -14.35 -27.64 25.85
CA ASP A 783 -15.42 -28.49 26.38
C ASP A 783 -16.78 -28.27 25.71
N THR A 784 -16.99 -27.08 25.13
CA THR A 784 -18.27 -26.67 24.53
C THR A 784 -18.29 -26.72 23.01
N TYR A 785 -17.20 -27.16 22.36
CA TYR A 785 -17.13 -27.21 20.91
C TYR A 785 -18.23 -28.08 20.29
N GLU A 786 -18.96 -27.51 19.34
CA GLU A 786 -19.92 -28.20 18.47
C GLU A 786 -19.61 -27.84 17.01
N ASP A 787 -19.57 -28.83 16.11
CA ASP A 787 -19.37 -28.56 14.68
C ASP A 787 -20.56 -27.79 14.08
N GLU A 788 -20.28 -26.58 13.61
CA GLU A 788 -21.28 -25.63 13.11
C GLU A 788 -22.07 -26.20 11.92
N TRP A 789 -21.41 -26.95 11.03
CA TRP A 789 -22.08 -27.56 9.88
C TRP A 789 -22.91 -28.77 10.28
N LYS A 790 -22.40 -29.66 11.14
CA LYS A 790 -23.21 -30.73 11.74
C LYS A 790 -24.46 -30.19 12.41
N LYS A 791 -24.37 -29.08 13.15
CA LYS A 791 -25.53 -28.43 13.76
C LYS A 791 -26.47 -27.83 12.71
N ALA A 792 -25.93 -27.17 11.68
CA ALA A 792 -26.71 -26.53 10.63
C ALA A 792 -27.49 -27.52 9.74
N VAL A 793 -26.92 -28.70 9.45
CA VAL A 793 -27.60 -29.72 8.63
C VAL A 793 -28.64 -30.53 9.41
N THR A 794 -28.45 -30.69 10.73
CA THR A 794 -29.33 -31.48 11.60
C THR A 794 -30.50 -30.67 12.17
N ASP A 795 -30.35 -29.35 12.34
CA ASP A 795 -31.45 -28.47 12.75
C ASP A 795 -32.30 -27.99 11.55
N PRO A 796 -33.59 -28.39 11.46
CA PRO A 796 -34.47 -27.98 10.37
C PRO A 796 -34.68 -26.46 10.27
N HIS A 797 -34.58 -25.72 11.37
CA HIS A 797 -34.72 -24.26 11.36
C HIS A 797 -33.51 -23.58 10.73
N THR A 798 -32.30 -24.00 11.12
CA THR A 798 -31.05 -23.48 10.54
C THR A 798 -30.91 -23.90 9.07
N ARG A 799 -31.25 -25.14 8.71
CA ARG A 799 -31.16 -25.63 7.32
C ARG A 799 -31.97 -24.80 6.33
N LYS A 800 -33.13 -24.28 6.73
CA LYS A 800 -33.99 -23.44 5.87
C LYS A 800 -33.34 -22.12 5.44
N ARG A 801 -32.27 -21.68 6.12
CA ARG A 801 -31.54 -20.43 5.81
C ARG A 801 -30.70 -20.55 4.54
N PHE A 802 -30.34 -21.76 4.14
CA PHE A 802 -29.51 -22.03 2.97
C PHE A 802 -30.38 -22.21 1.72
N ARG A 803 -31.01 -21.11 1.30
CA ARG A 803 -31.81 -21.02 0.08
C ARG A 803 -31.46 -19.75 -0.64
N HIS A 804 -31.42 -19.79 -1.97
CA HIS A 804 -31.11 -18.61 -2.77
C HIS A 804 -32.30 -17.64 -2.80
N PHE A 805 -33.51 -18.14 -3.08
CA PHE A 805 -34.75 -17.39 -2.97
C PHE A 805 -35.66 -17.95 -1.88
N VAL A 806 -36.30 -17.08 -1.10
CA VAL A 806 -37.24 -17.49 -0.04
C VAL A 806 -38.49 -18.17 -0.62
N ASN A 807 -38.89 -17.76 -1.84
CA ASN A 807 -40.15 -18.14 -2.48
C ASN A 807 -39.98 -18.97 -3.77
N SER A 808 -38.77 -19.43 -4.09
CA SER A 808 -38.50 -20.17 -5.33
C SER A 808 -37.40 -21.21 -5.12
N GLU A 809 -37.52 -22.34 -5.81
CA GLU A 809 -36.47 -23.38 -5.87
C GLU A 809 -35.49 -23.15 -7.03
N GLN A 810 -35.68 -22.09 -7.82
CA GLN A 810 -34.76 -21.73 -8.90
C GLN A 810 -33.42 -21.24 -8.34
N GLY A 811 -32.32 -21.62 -9.01
CA GLY A 811 -30.98 -21.09 -8.73
C GLY A 811 -30.75 -19.70 -9.33
N ASP A 812 -29.60 -19.11 -9.03
CA ASP A 812 -29.18 -17.84 -9.62
C ASP A 812 -28.76 -18.01 -11.09
N ALA A 813 -29.54 -17.46 -12.02
CA ALA A 813 -29.22 -17.49 -13.44
C ALA A 813 -27.96 -16.65 -13.80
N ASN A 814 -27.48 -15.79 -12.88
CA ASN A 814 -26.28 -14.98 -13.08
C ASN A 814 -24.97 -15.71 -12.72
N VAL A 815 -25.07 -16.88 -12.08
CA VAL A 815 -23.91 -17.72 -11.75
C VAL A 815 -23.57 -18.59 -12.96
N THR A 816 -22.64 -18.10 -13.77
CA THR A 816 -22.19 -18.77 -14.99
C THR A 816 -20.73 -19.18 -14.86
N PHE A 817 -20.45 -20.44 -15.17
CA PHE A 817 -19.09 -20.98 -15.22
C PHE A 817 -18.63 -21.21 -16.67
N VAL A 818 -17.31 -21.23 -16.85
CA VAL A 818 -16.63 -21.71 -18.04
C VAL A 818 -15.53 -22.69 -17.64
N GLU A 819 -15.15 -23.57 -18.55
CA GLU A 819 -14.08 -24.54 -18.30
C GLU A 819 -12.72 -23.95 -18.68
N GLU A 820 -11.74 -24.06 -17.78
CA GLU A 820 -10.38 -23.63 -18.00
C GLU A 820 -9.42 -24.56 -17.24
N ARG A 821 -8.39 -25.08 -17.92
CA ARG A 821 -7.43 -26.05 -17.36
C ARG A 821 -8.12 -27.31 -16.79
N GLY A 822 -9.20 -27.77 -17.43
CA GLY A 822 -9.93 -28.97 -17.02
C GLY A 822 -10.72 -28.85 -15.71
N GLN A 823 -10.97 -27.61 -15.24
CA GLN A 823 -11.85 -27.32 -14.11
C GLN A 823 -12.73 -26.10 -14.42
N ILE A 824 -13.77 -25.89 -13.62
CA ILE A 824 -14.62 -24.70 -13.77
C ILE A 824 -13.94 -23.44 -13.21
N ARG A 825 -14.26 -22.28 -13.80
CA ARG A 825 -14.03 -20.96 -13.21
C ARG A 825 -15.24 -20.04 -13.46
N PRO A 826 -15.44 -18.99 -12.64
CA PRO A 826 -16.45 -17.99 -12.93
C PRO A 826 -16.23 -17.36 -14.31
N ALA A 827 -17.30 -17.20 -15.08
CA ALA A 827 -17.27 -16.50 -16.36
C ALA A 827 -16.98 -15.00 -16.13
N THR A 828 -16.11 -14.44 -16.96
CA THR A 828 -15.85 -12.99 -17.05
C THR A 828 -17.08 -12.25 -17.54
N LEU A 829 -17.09 -10.91 -17.40
CA LEU A 829 -18.21 -10.09 -17.88
C LEU A 829 -18.45 -10.24 -19.38
N GLU A 830 -17.37 -10.31 -20.17
CA GLU A 830 -17.39 -10.54 -21.64
C GLU A 830 -18.00 -11.91 -21.98
N GLU A 831 -17.56 -12.97 -21.31
CA GLU A 831 -18.06 -14.33 -21.52
C GLU A 831 -19.54 -14.47 -21.13
N ARG A 832 -19.98 -13.77 -20.08
CA ARG A 832 -21.40 -13.72 -19.68
C ARG A 832 -22.26 -13.05 -20.75
N LYS A 833 -21.80 -11.90 -21.27
CA LYS A 833 -22.49 -11.19 -22.37
C LYS A 833 -22.59 -12.03 -23.63
N SER A 834 -21.51 -12.74 -23.97
CA SER A 834 -21.45 -13.61 -25.15
C SER A 834 -22.42 -14.79 -25.03
N LYS A 835 -22.47 -15.45 -23.87
CA LYS A 835 -23.48 -16.51 -23.61
C LYS A 835 -24.91 -16.00 -23.62
N LEU A 836 -25.15 -14.80 -23.09
CA LEU A 836 -26.49 -14.17 -23.16
C LEU A 836 -26.91 -13.88 -24.60
N ALA A 837 -25.97 -13.47 -25.47
CA ALA A 837 -26.23 -13.24 -26.89
C ALA A 837 -26.44 -14.54 -27.72
N GLU A 838 -25.92 -15.68 -27.26
CA GLU A 838 -26.20 -17.00 -27.87
C GLU A 838 -27.55 -17.61 -27.43
N THR A 839 -28.16 -17.07 -26.37
CA THR A 839 -29.42 -17.58 -25.79
C THR A 839 -30.65 -16.74 -26.21
N VAL A 840 -30.43 -15.62 -26.91
CA VAL A 840 -31.45 -14.76 -27.55
C VAL A 840 -31.41 -14.99 -29.05
#